data_AF-A0A5J5U9P4-F1
#
_entry.id   AF-A0A5J5U9P4-F1
#
_cell.length_a   1.000
_cell.length_b   1.000
_cell.length_c   1.000
_cell.angle_alpha   90.00
_cell.angle_beta   90.00
_cell.angle_gamma   90.00
#
_symmetry.space_group_name_H-M   'P 1'
#
loop_
_entity.id
_entity.type
_entity.pdbx_description
1 polymer ?
#
loop_
_entity_poly.entity_id
_entity_poly.type
_entity_poly.pdbx_seq_one_letter_code
_entity_poly.pdbx_strand_id
1 'polypeptide(L)'
;MLVPHNDFVDGPQPLEVAKEAASKVDAQAVDDPPSGRFTWTIENFSRLNTKKLYSDIFFVGGYKWRILIFPKGNNVDHLSMYLDVADSATLPYGWSRYAQFSLAVCNQIHNKYTIRKDTQHQFNVRESDWGFTSFMPLGELYDPSRGFLVNDTCVVEADVAVRKVADYWSHDSKKETGYVGLKNQGATCYMNSLLQTLYHIPYFRKAVYHMPTTENDMPTGSIPLALQSLFYKLQYSDTSVATKELTKSFGWDSYDSFMQHDVQELNRVLCEKLEDKMKGTVVEGTIQQLFEGHHMNYIECINVDYKSTRKESFYDIQLDVKGCKNVYASFDKYVEVECLEGDNRYHAEQFGLQDARKGVLFIDFPPVLQLQLKRFEYDFMRDTMVKINDRYEFPLQLDLDREDGKYLSPAADRSVRNLYTLHSVLVHSGGVHGGHYYAYIRPTLSDQWFKFDDERVTKEDVKRALEEQYGGEEELPQTNPGFNNTPFKFTKYSNAYMLVYIRESDKDKIICNVDEKDIAEHLRIRLKKEQEEKEQKRKEKAEAHLYTVIKVARNEDLVEQIGRDIYFDLVDHEKVRSFRIQKQMPFNVFKEEVAKEFGIPVQYQRFWLWAKRQNHTYRPNRPLTYQEEAQSVGQLREVSNKANNAELKLFLEVELGPDLQPVPPPEKAKEDILLFFKLYDPFKEELRYIGRMFVKGAGKPMEILARINKMPGFGPDEEIELYEEIKFEPNVMCEHIDKKLTFRTSQLEDGDIICLQKYSEVASEQCRYPDVPSFLEYVHNRQVVRFRSLEKPKEDEFSLELSKLHNYDDVVERVAHHLGLDDPSKIRLTSHNCYSQQPKPQPIKYRGVEHLSDILIHYNQTSDILYYEVLDIPLPELQGLKTLKVAFHHATKDEVVIHTIRLPKQSTVGDVLDDLKTKVELSHPGAELRLLEVFYHKIYKIFPLSEKIENINDQYWTLRAEEIPEEEKELGPHDRLIHVYHFMKDATQNQVQNFGEPFFLVIHETETLAEVKVRVQKRLQVPDEEFAKWKFAFLSLGRPEYLQDSDVVSTRFQRRDVYGAWDQYLGLEHSDNAPKRSYAANQNRHTFEKPVKIYN
;
A
#
# COMPACT_ATOMS: atom_id res chain seq x y z
N MET A 1 -46.22 -46.92 53.15
CA MET A 1 -47.38 -47.36 52.36
C MET A 1 -47.30 -46.66 51.01
N LEU A 2 -47.49 -47.27 49.84
CA LEU A 2 -47.54 -48.70 49.49
C LEU A 2 -47.07 -48.81 48.01
N VAL A 3 -46.30 -49.85 47.70
CA VAL A 3 -45.69 -50.17 46.39
C VAL A 3 -46.69 -51.06 45.62
N PRO A 4 -46.78 -51.03 44.26
CA PRO A 4 -46.11 -52.10 43.47
C PRO A 4 -45.70 -51.82 42.00
N HIS A 5 -44.57 -52.44 41.59
CA HIS A 5 -44.30 -53.13 40.29
C HIS A 5 -44.44 -52.34 38.95
N ASN A 6 -43.78 -52.65 37.82
CA ASN A 6 -42.63 -53.51 37.44
C ASN A 6 -42.09 -53.00 36.06
N ASP A 7 -41.02 -53.48 35.41
CA ASP A 7 -40.19 -54.69 35.62
C ASP A 7 -38.71 -54.49 35.19
N PHE A 8 -37.92 -55.55 35.33
CA PHE A 8 -36.52 -55.78 34.93
C PHE A 8 -36.37 -56.44 33.54
N VAL A 9 -35.20 -56.28 32.89
CA VAL A 9 -34.45 -57.39 32.23
C VAL A 9 -32.94 -57.15 32.43
N ASP A 10 -32.20 -58.22 32.76
CA ASP A 10 -30.85 -58.20 33.35
C ASP A 10 -29.72 -58.66 32.40
N GLY A 11 -28.46 -58.31 32.75
CA GLY A 11 -27.27 -59.04 32.29
C GLY A 11 -26.00 -58.23 31.99
N PRO A 12 -24.79 -58.69 32.39
CA PRO A 12 -24.46 -59.44 33.61
C PRO A 12 -23.42 -58.71 34.50
N GLN A 13 -23.19 -59.27 35.69
CA GLN A 13 -22.39 -58.71 36.79
C GLN A 13 -20.84 -58.73 36.60
N PRO A 14 -20.09 -57.95 37.43
CA PRO A 14 -18.67 -57.65 37.22
C PRO A 14 -17.70 -58.61 37.93
N LEU A 15 -16.43 -58.59 37.50
CA LEU A 15 -15.32 -59.32 38.08
C LEU A 15 -14.14 -58.37 38.33
N GLU A 16 -13.63 -58.36 39.56
CA GLU A 16 -12.41 -57.61 39.94
C GLU A 16 -11.16 -58.24 39.33
N VAL A 17 -10.18 -57.43 38.93
CA VAL A 17 -8.77 -57.84 38.87
C VAL A 17 -7.89 -56.76 39.50
N ALA A 18 -6.89 -57.21 40.26
CA ALA A 18 -6.07 -56.39 41.13
C ALA A 18 -4.88 -55.70 40.43
N LYS A 19 -4.28 -54.77 41.18
CA LYS A 19 -2.95 -54.14 41.05
C LYS A 19 -1.96 -54.87 40.13
N GLU A 20 -1.31 -54.10 39.26
CA GLU A 20 0.14 -54.22 39.04
C GLU A 20 0.77 -52.84 38.77
N ALA A 21 2.10 -52.73 38.92
CA ALA A 21 2.77 -51.46 39.19
C ALA A 21 3.55 -50.89 37.99
N ALA A 22 3.58 -49.55 37.92
CA ALA A 22 4.60 -48.70 37.28
C ALA A 22 5.41 -49.28 36.09
N SER A 23 4.94 -49.05 34.87
CA SER A 23 5.85 -48.84 33.74
C SER A 23 6.12 -47.34 33.57
N LYS A 24 7.40 -46.97 33.47
CA LYS A 24 7.78 -45.61 33.06
C LYS A 24 7.30 -45.40 31.62
N VAL A 25 6.44 -44.41 31.41
CA VAL A 25 6.25 -43.86 30.05
C VAL A 25 7.41 -42.91 29.82
N ASP A 26 8.28 -43.26 28.88
CA ASP A 26 9.39 -42.38 28.48
C ASP A 26 8.85 -41.01 28.07
N ALA A 27 9.45 -39.96 28.61
CA ALA A 27 9.29 -38.63 28.04
C ALA A 27 9.84 -38.70 26.61
N GLN A 28 8.99 -38.42 25.61
CA GLN A 28 9.46 -38.24 24.24
C GLN A 28 10.54 -37.15 24.27
N ALA A 29 11.76 -37.52 23.91
CA ALA A 29 12.84 -36.57 23.74
C ALA A 29 12.42 -35.53 22.70
N VAL A 30 12.52 -34.26 23.05
CA VAL A 30 12.36 -33.16 22.10
C VAL A 30 13.52 -33.29 21.11
N ASP A 31 13.19 -33.58 19.85
CA ASP A 31 14.17 -33.69 18.77
C ASP A 31 14.80 -32.30 18.55
N ASP A 32 16.10 -32.15 18.84
CA ASP A 32 16.78 -30.86 18.75
C ASP A 32 16.74 -30.32 17.30
N PRO A 33 16.48 -29.00 17.10
CA PRO A 33 16.36 -28.45 15.77
C PRO A 33 17.66 -28.58 14.98
N PRO A 34 17.64 -29.07 13.72
CA PRO A 34 18.84 -29.25 12.89
C PRO A 34 19.72 -27.99 12.85
N SER A 35 20.85 -28.06 13.55
CA SER A 35 21.81 -26.95 13.67
C SER A 35 23.15 -27.30 13.05
N GLY A 36 23.85 -26.27 12.57
CA GLY A 36 25.16 -26.39 11.97
C GLY A 36 25.94 -25.08 12.04
N ARG A 37 27.23 -25.20 12.33
CA ARG A 37 28.21 -24.11 12.34
C ARG A 37 28.97 -24.08 11.02
N PHE A 38 29.16 -22.89 10.48
CA PHE A 38 29.98 -22.64 9.31
C PHE A 38 30.98 -21.52 9.63
N THR A 39 32.25 -21.72 9.26
CA THR A 39 33.33 -20.76 9.50
C THR A 39 33.95 -20.41 8.15
N TRP A 40 34.09 -19.12 7.86
CA TRP A 40 34.62 -18.58 6.62
C TRP A 40 35.82 -17.67 6.88
N THR A 41 36.97 -18.06 6.34
CA THR A 41 38.22 -17.30 6.39
C THR A 41 38.36 -16.45 5.12
N ILE A 42 38.56 -15.15 5.28
CA ILE A 42 38.64 -14.18 4.20
C ILE A 42 40.03 -13.53 4.23
N GLU A 43 40.88 -13.92 3.30
CA GLU A 43 42.25 -13.41 3.16
C GLU A 43 42.29 -12.07 2.40
N ASN A 44 43.36 -11.29 2.61
CA ASN A 44 43.59 -9.98 1.97
C ASN A 44 42.45 -8.96 2.20
N PHE A 45 41.84 -8.98 3.39
CA PHE A 45 40.57 -8.30 3.68
C PHE A 45 40.62 -6.78 3.50
N SER A 46 41.73 -6.13 3.88
CA SER A 46 41.94 -4.68 3.69
C SER A 46 42.05 -4.27 2.21
N ARG A 47 42.35 -5.21 1.32
CA ARG A 47 42.55 -4.98 -0.13
C ARG A 47 41.29 -5.23 -0.96
N LEU A 48 40.20 -5.66 -0.34
CA LEU A 48 38.93 -5.95 -1.03
C LEU A 48 38.31 -4.65 -1.56
N ASN A 49 38.14 -4.57 -2.88
CA ASN A 49 37.50 -3.43 -3.56
C ASN A 49 36.08 -3.75 -4.08
N THR A 50 35.54 -4.92 -3.77
CA THR A 50 34.16 -5.31 -4.13
C THR A 50 33.15 -4.73 -3.15
N LYS A 51 31.97 -4.31 -3.65
CA LYS A 51 30.89 -3.76 -2.81
C LYS A 51 30.29 -4.81 -1.87
N LYS A 52 30.21 -6.07 -2.31
CA LYS A 52 29.71 -7.21 -1.53
C LYS A 52 30.48 -8.49 -1.87
N LEU A 53 30.47 -9.45 -0.95
CA LEU A 53 31.05 -10.79 -1.12
C LEU A 53 30.10 -11.84 -0.56
N TYR A 54 30.20 -13.05 -1.10
CA TYR A 54 29.45 -14.23 -0.67
C TYR A 54 30.43 -15.34 -0.27
N SER A 55 30.10 -16.10 0.76
CA SER A 55 30.81 -17.33 1.10
C SER A 55 30.45 -18.49 0.16
N ASP A 56 31.19 -19.59 0.29
CA ASP A 56 30.73 -20.89 -0.20
C ASP A 56 29.38 -21.30 0.42
N ILE A 57 28.68 -22.19 -0.29
CA ILE A 57 27.37 -22.70 0.13
C ILE A 57 27.55 -23.80 1.16
N PHE A 58 26.86 -23.69 2.30
CA PHE A 58 26.81 -24.71 3.34
C PHE A 58 25.37 -25.19 3.58
N PHE A 59 25.25 -26.36 4.21
CA PHE A 59 23.97 -27.07 4.36
C PHE A 59 23.58 -27.20 5.83
N VAL A 60 22.39 -26.70 6.19
CA VAL A 60 21.79 -26.87 7.52
C VAL A 60 20.31 -27.15 7.34
N GLY A 61 19.78 -28.15 8.06
CA GLY A 61 18.37 -28.57 7.96
C GLY A 61 17.92 -29.04 6.56
N GLY A 62 18.86 -29.45 5.70
CA GLY A 62 18.60 -29.80 4.29
C GLY A 62 18.51 -28.62 3.33
N TYR A 63 18.72 -27.39 3.82
CA TYR A 63 18.66 -26.16 3.03
C TYR A 63 20.06 -25.59 2.73
N LYS A 64 20.16 -24.86 1.62
CA LYS A 64 21.39 -24.19 1.16
C LYS A 64 21.46 -22.77 1.70
N TRP A 65 22.54 -22.47 2.42
CA TRP A 65 22.83 -21.18 3.04
C TRP A 65 24.19 -20.66 2.57
N ARG A 66 24.39 -19.34 2.61
CA ARG A 66 25.69 -18.68 2.48
C ARG A 66 25.73 -17.40 3.31
N ILE A 67 26.92 -16.93 3.67
CA ILE A 67 27.11 -15.63 4.31
C ILE A 67 27.27 -14.57 3.20
N LEU A 68 26.60 -13.42 3.36
CA LEU A 68 26.76 -12.22 2.54
C LEU A 68 27.38 -11.12 3.41
N ILE A 69 28.47 -10.51 2.96
CA ILE A 69 29.11 -9.38 3.65
C ILE A 69 29.31 -8.17 2.73
N PHE A 70 29.32 -6.99 3.34
CA PHE A 70 29.76 -5.73 2.74
C PHE A 70 31.00 -5.24 3.51
N PRO A 71 32.24 -5.52 3.04
CA PRO A 71 33.47 -5.26 3.82
C PRO A 71 33.70 -3.79 4.18
N LYS A 72 33.19 -2.87 3.34
CA LYS A 72 33.22 -1.41 3.56
C LYS A 72 31.84 -0.84 3.94
N GLY A 73 30.91 -1.72 4.32
CA GLY A 73 29.56 -1.40 4.74
C GLY A 73 28.53 -1.18 3.62
N ASN A 74 27.26 -1.36 3.99
CA ASN A 74 26.10 -1.17 3.12
C ASN A 74 25.51 0.24 3.36
N ASN A 75 26.14 1.26 2.78
CA ASN A 75 25.84 2.69 2.98
C ASN A 75 25.99 3.18 4.44
N VAL A 76 26.83 2.52 5.25
CA VAL A 76 27.16 2.86 6.65
C VAL A 76 28.63 2.55 6.95
N ASP A 77 29.26 3.23 7.91
CA ASP A 77 30.68 3.04 8.28
C ASP A 77 30.92 1.79 9.19
N HIS A 78 30.18 0.72 8.94
CA HIS A 78 30.24 -0.54 9.68
C HIS A 78 30.35 -1.71 8.71
N LEU A 79 31.04 -2.78 9.09
CA LEU A 79 30.90 -4.07 8.44
C LEU A 79 29.41 -4.47 8.48
N SER A 80 28.83 -4.82 7.33
CA SER A 80 27.48 -5.38 7.25
C SER A 80 27.58 -6.87 6.94
N MET A 81 26.78 -7.70 7.62
CA MET A 81 26.84 -9.16 7.51
C MET A 81 25.46 -9.80 7.65
N TYR A 82 25.14 -10.70 6.72
CA TYR A 82 23.83 -11.31 6.50
C TYR A 82 23.96 -12.81 6.24
N LEU A 83 22.93 -13.57 6.60
CA LEU A 83 22.70 -14.94 6.12
C LEU A 83 21.80 -14.87 4.89
N ASP A 84 22.11 -15.62 3.84
CA ASP A 84 21.39 -15.61 2.56
C ASP A 84 21.03 -17.04 2.10
N VAL A 85 19.84 -17.18 1.53
CA VAL A 85 19.35 -18.42 0.92
C VAL A 85 19.93 -18.56 -0.49
N ALA A 86 21.00 -19.35 -0.59
CA ALA A 86 21.85 -19.42 -1.78
C ALA A 86 21.14 -19.91 -3.06
N ASP A 87 20.03 -20.63 -2.94
CA ASP A 87 19.20 -21.16 -4.03
C ASP A 87 17.88 -20.38 -4.24
N SER A 88 17.69 -19.23 -3.59
CA SER A 88 16.44 -18.44 -3.58
C SER A 88 15.81 -18.20 -4.96
N ALA A 89 16.63 -17.91 -5.98
CA ALA A 89 16.20 -17.65 -7.35
C ALA A 89 15.69 -18.89 -8.13
N THR A 90 15.93 -20.10 -7.62
CA THR A 90 15.50 -21.37 -8.26
C THR A 90 14.44 -22.14 -7.47
N LEU A 91 14.01 -21.61 -6.32
CA LEU A 91 12.96 -22.20 -5.49
C LEU A 91 11.55 -21.89 -6.03
N PRO A 92 10.57 -22.80 -5.85
CA PRO A 92 9.21 -22.62 -6.33
C PRO A 92 8.51 -21.45 -5.63
N TYR A 93 7.60 -20.78 -6.36
CA TYR A 93 6.84 -19.65 -5.84
C TYR A 93 6.10 -19.99 -4.54
N GLY A 94 6.26 -19.17 -3.50
CA GLY A 94 5.68 -19.40 -2.17
C GLY A 94 6.55 -20.18 -1.19
N TRP A 95 7.83 -20.46 -1.51
CA TRP A 95 8.76 -21.04 -0.55
C TRP A 95 8.97 -20.14 0.69
N SER A 96 9.17 -20.74 1.86
CA SER A 96 9.74 -20.06 3.02
C SER A 96 10.59 -21.00 3.87
N ARG A 97 11.58 -20.46 4.59
CA ARG A 97 12.49 -21.20 5.49
C ARG A 97 12.65 -20.43 6.80
N TYR A 98 12.33 -21.04 7.94
CA TYR A 98 12.55 -20.42 9.25
C TYR A 98 13.89 -20.87 9.84
N ALA A 99 14.75 -19.92 10.19
CA ALA A 99 16.00 -20.19 10.89
C ALA A 99 16.23 -19.20 12.02
N GLN A 100 16.67 -19.74 13.17
CA GLN A 100 17.30 -18.99 14.24
C GLN A 100 18.81 -19.10 14.01
N PHE A 101 19.53 -17.97 13.94
CA PHE A 101 20.94 -18.00 13.59
C PHE A 101 21.71 -16.88 14.27
N SER A 102 23.02 -17.08 14.42
CA SER A 102 23.93 -16.05 14.90
C SER A 102 25.12 -15.91 13.96
N LEU A 103 25.53 -14.68 13.74
CA LEU A 103 26.68 -14.33 12.90
C LEU A 103 27.76 -13.73 13.81
N ALA A 104 29.03 -14.08 13.56
CA ALA A 104 30.15 -13.64 14.38
C ALA A 104 31.37 -13.23 13.56
N VAL A 105 32.15 -12.27 14.09
CA VAL A 105 33.51 -11.95 13.63
C VAL A 105 34.47 -12.43 14.72
N CYS A 106 35.29 -13.42 14.39
CA CYS A 106 36.16 -14.09 15.34
C CYS A 106 37.36 -13.23 15.72
N ASN A 107 37.65 -13.19 17.02
CA ASN A 107 38.89 -12.61 17.51
C ASN A 107 39.99 -13.67 17.48
N GLN A 108 40.96 -13.50 16.59
CA GLN A 108 41.98 -14.49 16.27
C GLN A 108 43.13 -14.53 17.30
N ILE A 109 43.20 -13.53 18.19
CA ILE A 109 44.20 -13.46 19.28
C ILE A 109 43.58 -13.98 20.60
N HIS A 110 42.33 -13.61 20.88
CA HIS A 110 41.63 -13.91 22.12
C HIS A 110 40.16 -14.24 21.83
N ASN A 111 39.86 -15.52 21.60
CA ASN A 111 38.51 -15.99 21.20
C ASN A 111 37.35 -15.50 22.11
N LYS A 112 37.62 -15.21 23.39
CA LYS A 112 36.66 -14.58 24.31
C LYS A 112 36.16 -13.18 23.91
N TYR A 113 36.80 -12.54 22.93
CA TYR A 113 36.43 -11.22 22.39
C TYR A 113 35.76 -11.31 21.01
N THR A 114 35.46 -12.51 20.51
CA THR A 114 34.68 -12.72 19.29
C THR A 114 33.33 -11.99 19.40
N ILE A 115 33.04 -11.08 18.47
CA ILE A 115 31.77 -10.34 18.45
C ILE A 115 30.75 -11.20 17.72
N ARG A 116 29.64 -11.53 18.40
CA ARG A 116 28.53 -12.35 17.90
C ARG A 116 27.22 -11.58 18.05
N LYS A 117 26.31 -11.75 17.08
CA LYS A 117 24.93 -11.25 17.15
C LYS A 117 23.95 -12.33 16.71
N ASP A 118 22.91 -12.52 17.51
CA ASP A 118 21.87 -13.54 17.34
C ASP A 118 20.59 -12.92 16.76
N THR A 119 19.89 -13.66 15.90
CA THR A 119 18.60 -13.26 15.33
C THR A 119 17.79 -14.47 14.86
N GLN A 120 16.58 -14.25 14.37
CA GLN A 120 15.73 -15.28 13.77
C GLN A 120 14.89 -14.65 12.66
N HIS A 121 14.66 -15.37 11.57
CA HIS A 121 13.94 -14.84 10.41
C HIS A 121 13.25 -15.95 9.59
N GLN A 122 12.18 -15.57 8.88
CA GLN A 122 11.47 -16.41 7.92
C GLN A 122 11.81 -15.97 6.48
N PHE A 123 12.91 -16.52 5.98
CA PHE A 123 13.39 -16.27 4.64
C PHE A 123 12.36 -16.65 3.58
N ASN A 124 12.18 -15.82 2.56
CA ASN A 124 11.19 -15.97 1.52
C ASN A 124 11.65 -15.30 0.20
N VAL A 125 10.82 -15.31 -0.84
CA VAL A 125 11.18 -14.77 -2.17
C VAL A 125 11.43 -13.25 -2.20
N ARG A 126 10.89 -12.48 -1.24
CA ARG A 126 11.14 -11.03 -1.09
C ARG A 126 12.30 -10.75 -0.15
N GLU A 127 12.47 -11.59 0.87
CA GLU A 127 13.48 -11.47 1.92
C GLU A 127 14.35 -12.74 1.91
N SER A 128 15.20 -12.86 0.89
CA SER A 128 16.10 -14.00 0.70
C SER A 128 17.33 -13.96 1.61
N ASP A 129 17.68 -12.77 2.09
CA ASP A 129 18.78 -12.51 3.02
C ASP A 129 18.33 -11.67 4.22
N TRP A 130 18.96 -11.91 5.38
CA TRP A 130 18.65 -11.24 6.64
C TRP A 130 19.87 -11.18 7.56
N GLY A 131 19.99 -10.12 8.38
CA GLY A 131 21.14 -9.92 9.25
C GLY A 131 21.30 -8.47 9.70
N PHE A 132 22.53 -7.98 9.72
CA PHE A 132 22.89 -6.74 10.41
C PHE A 132 23.64 -5.77 9.48
N THR A 133 22.99 -4.66 9.13
CA THR A 133 23.61 -3.55 8.38
C THR A 133 24.76 -2.92 9.17
N SER A 134 24.61 -2.76 10.49
CA SER A 134 25.66 -2.31 11.40
C SER A 134 26.12 -3.46 12.29
N PHE A 135 26.97 -4.35 11.76
CA PHE A 135 27.49 -5.49 12.53
C PHE A 135 28.62 -5.06 13.48
N MET A 136 29.72 -4.52 12.96
CA MET A 136 30.91 -4.06 13.71
C MET A 136 31.42 -2.76 13.08
N PRO A 137 31.79 -1.71 13.85
CA PRO A 137 32.35 -0.48 13.29
C PRO A 137 33.68 -0.78 12.58
N LEU A 138 33.91 -0.20 11.40
CA LEU A 138 35.12 -0.49 10.62
C LEU A 138 36.40 -0.09 11.37
N GLY A 139 36.35 0.99 12.16
CA GLY A 139 37.46 1.40 13.02
C GLY A 139 37.86 0.36 14.08
N GLU A 140 36.94 -0.48 14.55
CA GLU A 140 37.26 -1.57 15.49
C GLU A 140 37.79 -2.82 14.78
N LEU A 141 37.31 -3.08 13.55
CA LEU A 141 37.71 -4.21 12.72
C LEU A 141 39.15 -4.09 12.23
N TYR A 142 39.54 -2.87 11.81
CA TYR A 142 40.87 -2.58 11.26
C TYR A 142 41.93 -2.25 12.31
N ASP A 143 41.58 -2.15 13.60
CA ASP A 143 42.54 -1.92 14.68
C ASP A 143 43.41 -3.18 14.94
N PRO A 144 44.72 -3.15 14.66
CA PRO A 144 45.59 -4.32 14.83
C PRO A 144 45.72 -4.77 16.28
N SER A 145 45.48 -3.88 17.26
CA SER A 145 45.52 -4.21 18.68
C SER A 145 44.31 -5.04 19.14
N ARG A 146 43.20 -5.00 18.38
CA ARG A 146 41.94 -5.67 18.73
C ARG A 146 41.83 -7.09 18.17
N GLY A 147 42.67 -7.51 17.23
CA GLY A 147 42.81 -8.93 16.86
C GLY A 147 41.69 -9.55 16.03
N PHE A 148 40.79 -8.76 15.43
CA PHE A 148 39.78 -9.25 14.49
C PHE A 148 40.34 -9.45 13.08
N LEU A 149 41.26 -8.57 12.66
CA LEU A 149 42.02 -8.67 11.42
C LEU A 149 43.48 -9.02 11.74
N VAL A 150 43.91 -10.24 11.48
CA VAL A 150 45.27 -10.73 11.75
C VAL A 150 45.88 -11.24 10.44
N ASN A 151 47.11 -10.82 10.12
CA ASN A 151 47.77 -11.12 8.84
C ASN A 151 46.92 -10.77 7.59
N ASP A 152 46.16 -9.66 7.66
CA ASP A 152 45.18 -9.24 6.64
C ASP A 152 44.06 -10.27 6.38
N THR A 153 43.82 -11.17 7.33
CA THR A 153 42.78 -12.21 7.27
C THR A 153 41.70 -11.94 8.31
N CYS A 154 40.43 -12.01 7.90
CA CYS A 154 39.25 -11.90 8.76
C CYS A 154 38.53 -13.24 8.81
N VAL A 155 38.14 -13.71 10.00
CA VAL A 155 37.41 -14.98 10.16
C VAL A 155 36.00 -14.67 10.66
N VAL A 156 34.99 -15.12 9.92
CA VAL A 156 33.59 -14.97 10.28
C VAL A 156 32.91 -16.32 10.46
N GLU A 157 31.87 -16.37 11.29
CA GLU A 157 31.11 -17.58 11.57
C GLU A 157 29.61 -17.36 11.46
N ALA A 158 28.90 -18.42 11.06
CA ALA A 158 27.45 -18.52 11.13
C ALA A 158 27.07 -19.80 11.85
N ASP A 159 26.42 -19.69 13.01
CA ASP A 159 25.76 -20.80 13.68
C ASP A 159 24.26 -20.72 13.34
N VAL A 160 23.77 -21.66 12.54
CA VAL A 160 22.39 -21.67 12.03
C VAL A 160 21.66 -22.86 12.66
N ALA A 161 20.45 -22.62 13.17
CA ALA A 161 19.51 -23.64 13.64
C ALA A 161 18.23 -23.53 12.82
N VAL A 162 18.05 -24.48 11.89
CA VAL A 162 16.85 -24.58 11.07
C VAL A 162 15.80 -25.33 11.88
N ARG A 163 14.73 -24.64 12.26
CA ARG A 163 13.56 -25.34 12.79
C ARG A 163 12.80 -25.91 11.61
N LYS A 164 12.50 -27.22 11.64
CA LYS A 164 11.38 -27.73 10.84
C LYS A 164 10.17 -26.93 11.27
N VAL A 165 9.61 -26.18 10.33
CA VAL A 165 8.30 -25.57 10.50
C VAL A 165 7.32 -26.74 10.56
N ALA A 166 6.91 -27.14 11.77
CA ALA A 166 5.66 -27.88 11.94
C ALA A 166 4.59 -27.04 11.25
N ASP A 167 3.92 -27.60 10.25
CA ASP A 167 3.58 -26.82 9.05
C ASP A 167 2.84 -25.53 9.42
N TYR A 168 3.29 -24.39 8.87
CA TYR A 168 2.57 -23.12 8.96
C TYR A 168 1.15 -23.21 8.36
N TRP A 169 0.85 -24.32 7.68
CA TRP A 169 -0.42 -24.72 7.10
C TRP A 169 -1.15 -25.87 7.86
N SER A 170 -0.56 -26.43 8.92
CA SER A 170 -1.17 -27.47 9.78
C SER A 170 -1.55 -26.98 11.19
N HIS A 171 -1.15 -25.76 11.58
CA HIS A 171 -1.63 -25.10 12.81
C HIS A 171 -3.13 -24.85 12.69
N ASP A 172 -3.92 -25.84 13.07
CA ASP A 172 -5.36 -25.77 13.10
C ASP A 172 -5.78 -25.09 14.41
N SER A 173 -5.88 -23.77 14.35
CA SER A 173 -6.26 -22.92 15.50
C SER A 173 -7.52 -23.46 16.20
N LYS A 174 -8.49 -23.99 15.45
CA LYS A 174 -9.74 -24.54 16.01
C LYS A 174 -9.46 -25.80 16.82
N LYS A 175 -8.69 -26.76 16.30
CA LYS A 175 -8.34 -28.00 17.00
C LYS A 175 -7.44 -27.76 18.22
N GLU A 176 -6.47 -26.84 18.12
CA GLU A 176 -5.50 -26.61 19.20
C GLU A 176 -6.05 -25.72 20.32
N THR A 177 -6.87 -24.72 19.98
CA THR A 177 -7.33 -23.69 20.94
C THR A 177 -8.84 -23.66 21.19
N GLY A 178 -9.66 -24.20 20.29
CA GLY A 178 -11.12 -24.05 20.27
C GLY A 178 -11.61 -22.83 19.48
N TYR A 179 -10.72 -21.89 19.13
CA TYR A 179 -11.02 -20.60 18.53
C TYR A 179 -10.41 -20.46 17.12
N VAL A 180 -10.93 -19.53 16.32
CA VAL A 180 -10.43 -19.21 14.97
C VAL A 180 -10.05 -17.75 14.83
N GLY A 181 -9.03 -17.51 14.00
CA GLY A 181 -8.55 -16.17 13.65
C GLY A 181 -9.37 -15.47 12.57
N LEU A 182 -9.01 -14.22 12.30
CA LEU A 182 -9.56 -13.37 11.24
C LEU A 182 -8.52 -13.15 10.13
N LYS A 183 -8.94 -13.23 8.87
CA LYS A 183 -8.03 -13.01 7.73
C LYS A 183 -7.65 -11.54 7.61
N ASN A 184 -6.35 -11.26 7.61
CA ASN A 184 -5.84 -9.93 7.30
C ASN A 184 -6.05 -9.63 5.81
N GLN A 185 -6.58 -8.45 5.49
CA GLN A 185 -6.80 -8.02 4.10
C GLN A 185 -5.64 -7.18 3.54
N GLY A 186 -4.65 -6.85 4.38
CA GLY A 186 -3.51 -5.99 4.05
C GLY A 186 -3.02 -5.27 5.30
N ALA A 187 -3.81 -4.30 5.77
CA ALA A 187 -3.51 -3.51 6.97
C ALA A 187 -4.54 -3.69 8.11
N THR A 188 -5.49 -4.62 7.99
CA THR A 188 -6.70 -4.69 8.84
C THR A 188 -6.49 -5.29 10.24
N CYS A 189 -5.26 -5.40 10.71
CA CYS A 189 -4.91 -6.03 11.99
C CYS A 189 -5.50 -5.30 13.21
N TYR A 190 -5.63 -3.97 13.15
CA TYR A 190 -6.29 -3.15 14.18
C TYR A 190 -7.76 -3.56 14.34
N MET A 191 -8.49 -3.66 13.22
CA MET A 191 -9.88 -4.10 13.17
C MET A 191 -10.02 -5.55 13.62
N ASN A 192 -9.13 -6.45 13.20
CA ASN A 192 -9.16 -7.85 13.61
C ASN A 192 -8.99 -8.01 15.14
N SER A 193 -8.06 -7.27 15.74
CA SER A 193 -7.80 -7.26 17.18
C SER A 193 -8.99 -6.74 18.00
N LEU A 194 -9.64 -5.68 17.51
CA LEU A 194 -10.84 -5.11 18.10
C LEU A 194 -12.04 -6.07 18.00
N LEU A 195 -12.29 -6.62 16.81
CA LEU A 195 -13.42 -7.54 16.58
C LEU A 195 -13.29 -8.82 17.40
N GLN A 196 -12.08 -9.37 17.54
CA GLN A 196 -11.85 -10.50 18.44
C GLN A 196 -12.10 -10.12 19.90
N THR A 197 -11.73 -8.91 20.33
CA THR A 197 -12.01 -8.42 21.69
C THR A 197 -13.52 -8.30 21.95
N LEU A 198 -14.26 -7.64 21.05
CA LEU A 198 -15.71 -7.47 21.18
C LEU A 198 -16.48 -8.80 21.07
N TYR A 199 -16.03 -9.72 20.20
CA TYR A 199 -16.63 -11.05 20.04
C TYR A 199 -16.53 -11.91 21.31
N HIS A 200 -15.43 -11.78 22.06
CA HIS A 200 -15.18 -12.51 23.30
C HIS A 200 -15.83 -11.88 24.53
N ILE A 201 -16.69 -10.86 24.35
CA ILE A 201 -17.66 -10.38 25.34
C ILE A 201 -19.02 -11.03 24.99
N PRO A 202 -19.43 -12.15 25.64
CA PRO A 202 -20.57 -12.94 25.19
C PRO A 202 -21.90 -12.17 25.20
N TYR A 203 -22.13 -11.29 26.17
CA TYR A 203 -23.32 -10.43 26.23
C TYR A 203 -23.41 -9.47 25.04
N PHE A 204 -22.28 -8.87 24.61
CA PHE A 204 -22.23 -8.03 23.40
C PHE A 204 -22.54 -8.86 22.15
N ARG A 205 -21.93 -10.03 22.00
CA ARG A 205 -22.21 -10.97 20.90
C ARG A 205 -23.70 -11.38 20.86
N LYS A 206 -24.31 -11.61 22.02
CA LYS A 206 -25.75 -11.93 22.13
C LYS A 206 -26.64 -10.77 21.69
N ALA A 207 -26.32 -9.55 22.10
CA ALA A 207 -27.03 -8.35 21.64
C ALA A 207 -26.94 -8.18 20.11
N VAL A 208 -25.77 -8.45 19.53
CA VAL A 208 -25.56 -8.42 18.07
C VAL A 208 -26.46 -9.43 17.35
N TYR A 209 -26.63 -10.66 17.87
CA TYR A 209 -27.53 -11.66 17.27
C TYR A 209 -29.03 -11.31 17.37
N HIS A 210 -29.42 -10.47 18.33
CA HIS A 210 -30.81 -10.01 18.50
C HIS A 210 -31.13 -8.69 17.75
N MET A 211 -30.16 -8.07 17.06
CA MET A 211 -30.45 -6.93 16.18
C MET A 211 -31.36 -7.36 15.01
N PRO A 212 -32.41 -6.58 14.67
CA PRO A 212 -33.31 -6.93 13.57
C PRO A 212 -32.61 -6.80 12.22
N THR A 213 -32.56 -7.89 11.49
CA THR A 213 -32.12 -7.97 10.08
C THR A 213 -33.18 -8.72 9.28
N THR A 214 -33.32 -8.36 7.99
CA THR A 214 -34.33 -8.93 7.10
C THR A 214 -33.70 -9.86 6.07
N GLU A 215 -34.48 -10.77 5.48
CA GLU A 215 -34.01 -11.65 4.40
C GLU A 215 -33.57 -10.87 3.16
N ASN A 216 -34.11 -9.67 2.94
CA ASN A 216 -33.77 -8.78 1.83
C ASN A 216 -32.47 -8.00 2.05
N ASP A 217 -31.92 -7.99 3.28
CA ASP A 217 -30.71 -7.23 3.57
C ASP A 217 -29.48 -7.88 2.90
N MET A 218 -28.68 -7.06 2.24
CA MET A 218 -27.40 -7.46 1.66
C MET A 218 -26.26 -7.24 2.67
N PRO A 219 -25.39 -8.23 2.95
CA PRO A 219 -24.36 -8.09 3.98
C PRO A 219 -23.38 -6.96 3.66
N THR A 220 -23.12 -6.71 2.38
CA THR A 220 -22.26 -5.61 1.91
C THR A 220 -22.86 -4.22 2.05
N GLY A 221 -24.12 -4.09 2.48
CA GLY A 221 -24.79 -2.81 2.72
C GLY A 221 -25.53 -2.74 4.06
N SER A 222 -25.24 -3.67 4.99
CA SER A 222 -25.86 -3.71 6.31
C SER A 222 -24.84 -4.14 7.36
N ILE A 223 -24.35 -3.17 8.13
CA ILE A 223 -23.37 -3.38 9.21
C ILE A 223 -23.86 -4.42 10.24
N PRO A 224 -25.12 -4.37 10.73
CA PRO A 224 -25.64 -5.39 11.63
C PRO A 224 -25.56 -6.80 11.06
N LEU A 225 -25.95 -6.98 9.79
CA LEU A 225 -25.93 -8.28 9.13
C LEU A 225 -24.50 -8.77 8.86
N ALA A 226 -23.59 -7.87 8.47
CA ALA A 226 -22.18 -8.21 8.28
C ALA A 226 -21.51 -8.66 9.59
N LEU A 227 -21.84 -8.01 10.71
CA LEU A 227 -21.31 -8.37 12.03
C LEU A 227 -21.93 -9.68 12.55
N GLN A 228 -23.24 -9.89 12.37
CA GLN A 228 -23.93 -11.16 12.66
C GLN A 228 -23.31 -12.33 11.85
N SER A 229 -23.14 -12.13 10.55
CA SER A 229 -22.46 -13.05 9.62
C SER A 229 -21.06 -13.40 10.11
N LEU A 230 -20.27 -12.39 10.48
CA LEU A 230 -18.91 -12.55 10.99
C LEU A 230 -18.87 -13.34 12.31
N PHE A 231 -19.72 -12.97 13.28
CA PHE A 231 -19.75 -13.60 14.59
C PHE A 231 -20.24 -15.06 14.53
N TYR A 232 -21.23 -15.34 13.69
CA TYR A 232 -21.64 -16.72 13.39
C TYR A 232 -20.49 -17.52 12.78
N LYS A 233 -19.83 -16.97 11.76
CA LYS A 233 -18.67 -17.60 11.11
C LYS A 233 -17.53 -17.83 12.13
N LEU A 234 -17.24 -16.91 13.06
CA LEU A 234 -16.26 -17.12 14.15
C LEU A 234 -16.66 -18.23 15.13
N GLN A 235 -17.96 -18.44 15.38
CA GLN A 235 -18.45 -19.45 16.31
C GLN A 235 -18.36 -20.87 15.73
N TYR A 236 -18.81 -21.05 14.48
CA TYR A 236 -19.01 -22.37 13.86
C TYR A 236 -17.99 -22.77 12.78
N SER A 237 -17.16 -21.84 12.26
CA SER A 237 -16.12 -22.20 11.27
C SER A 237 -14.96 -22.93 11.92
N ASP A 238 -14.44 -23.95 11.22
CA ASP A 238 -13.16 -24.61 11.53
C ASP A 238 -11.95 -23.86 10.95
N THR A 239 -12.17 -22.80 10.17
CA THR A 239 -11.11 -22.06 9.46
C THR A 239 -11.19 -20.55 9.69
N SER A 240 -10.07 -19.85 9.51
CA SER A 240 -9.97 -18.40 9.66
C SER A 240 -11.00 -17.64 8.81
N VAL A 241 -11.64 -16.64 9.41
CA VAL A 241 -12.81 -15.97 8.84
C VAL A 241 -12.43 -14.65 8.17
N ALA A 242 -12.93 -14.40 6.96
CA ALA A 242 -12.62 -13.18 6.22
C ALA A 242 -13.57 -12.02 6.58
N THR A 243 -13.02 -10.83 6.85
CA THR A 243 -13.76 -9.61 7.22
C THR A 243 -14.26 -8.79 6.02
N LYS A 244 -14.23 -9.36 4.80
CA LYS A 244 -14.53 -8.66 3.52
C LYS A 244 -15.96 -8.15 3.38
N GLU A 245 -16.93 -8.82 4.01
CA GLU A 245 -18.33 -8.38 4.03
C GLU A 245 -18.47 -7.13 4.91
N LEU A 246 -17.77 -7.10 6.05
CA LEU A 246 -17.82 -6.01 7.02
C LEU A 246 -17.14 -4.73 6.51
N THR A 247 -15.93 -4.82 5.94
CA THR A 247 -15.26 -3.63 5.37
C THR A 247 -16.09 -3.01 4.24
N LYS A 248 -16.70 -3.83 3.38
CA LYS A 248 -17.66 -3.34 2.37
C LYS A 248 -18.90 -2.69 2.97
N SER A 249 -19.44 -3.23 4.07
CA SER A 249 -20.57 -2.63 4.79
C SER A 249 -20.26 -1.28 5.43
N PHE A 250 -18.97 -0.93 5.59
CA PHE A 250 -18.53 0.40 6.00
C PHE A 250 -18.35 1.37 4.81
N GLY A 251 -18.61 0.92 3.59
CA GLY A 251 -18.32 1.65 2.35
C GLY A 251 -16.84 1.76 2.02
N TRP A 252 -15.97 0.99 2.67
CA TRP A 252 -14.53 0.99 2.39
C TRP A 252 -14.23 0.23 1.11
N ASP A 253 -13.35 0.78 0.28
CA ASP A 253 -12.87 0.11 -0.91
C ASP A 253 -11.62 -0.77 -0.64
N SER A 254 -10.98 -1.24 -1.72
CA SER A 254 -9.78 -2.07 -1.59
C SER A 254 -8.52 -1.26 -1.23
N TYR A 255 -8.51 0.06 -1.42
CA TYR A 255 -7.42 0.96 -1.02
C TYR A 255 -7.55 1.34 0.45
N ASP A 256 -8.76 1.67 0.92
CA ASP A 256 -9.04 1.95 2.34
C ASP A 256 -8.66 0.75 3.24
N SER A 257 -8.80 -0.48 2.73
CA SER A 257 -8.39 -1.72 3.42
C SER A 257 -6.87 -1.87 3.64
N PHE A 258 -6.04 -1.02 3.00
CA PHE A 258 -4.60 -0.89 3.26
C PHE A 258 -4.24 0.34 4.10
N MET A 259 -5.21 1.19 4.48
CA MET A 259 -4.98 2.29 5.43
C MET A 259 -4.92 1.74 6.86
N GLN A 260 -3.92 2.20 7.62
CA GLN A 260 -3.84 1.97 9.06
C GLN A 260 -4.69 3.03 9.76
N HIS A 261 -5.52 2.59 10.71
CA HIS A 261 -6.38 3.46 11.51
C HIS A 261 -6.15 3.19 13.00
N ASP A 262 -6.50 4.15 13.85
CA ASP A 262 -6.47 3.96 15.29
C ASP A 262 -7.57 3.00 15.74
N VAL A 263 -7.23 2.08 16.65
CA VAL A 263 -8.17 1.11 17.22
C VAL A 263 -9.30 1.81 17.99
N GLN A 264 -9.01 2.89 18.72
CA GLN A 264 -10.00 3.61 19.53
C GLN A 264 -10.95 4.43 18.64
N GLU A 265 -10.45 5.06 17.57
CA GLU A 265 -11.31 5.74 16.60
C GLU A 265 -12.28 4.75 15.94
N LEU A 266 -11.77 3.61 15.45
CA LEU A 266 -12.62 2.56 14.88
C LEU A 266 -13.65 2.04 15.88
N ASN A 267 -13.25 1.79 17.12
CA ASN A 267 -14.12 1.30 18.18
C ASN A 267 -15.27 2.28 18.47
N ARG A 268 -14.98 3.58 18.58
CA ARG A 268 -16.00 4.59 18.83
C ARG A 268 -16.97 4.70 17.65
N VAL A 269 -16.47 4.81 16.42
CA VAL A 269 -17.33 4.90 15.22
C VAL A 269 -18.16 3.62 15.03
N LEU A 270 -17.61 2.43 15.34
CA LEU A 270 -18.37 1.17 15.32
C LEU A 270 -19.47 1.15 16.39
N CYS A 271 -19.18 1.56 17.63
CA CYS A 271 -20.15 1.60 18.71
C CYS A 271 -21.29 2.60 18.42
N GLU A 272 -20.98 3.82 17.98
CA GLU A 272 -21.97 4.84 17.58
C GLU A 272 -22.91 4.30 16.48
N LYS A 273 -22.35 3.68 15.43
CA LYS A 273 -23.12 3.11 14.31
C LYS A 273 -23.98 1.92 14.73
N LEU A 274 -23.52 1.08 15.66
CA LEU A 274 -24.31 -0.02 16.19
C LEU A 274 -25.43 0.49 17.09
N GLU A 275 -25.16 1.47 17.96
CA GLU A 275 -26.16 2.08 18.82
C GLU A 275 -27.29 2.73 18.00
N ASP A 276 -26.97 3.49 16.95
CA ASP A 276 -27.95 4.05 16.02
C ASP A 276 -28.83 3.00 15.33
N LYS A 277 -28.31 1.78 15.11
CA LYS A 277 -29.07 0.65 14.56
C LYS A 277 -29.83 -0.16 15.63
N MET A 278 -29.48 -0.02 16.91
CA MET A 278 -30.18 -0.65 18.03
C MET A 278 -31.33 0.21 18.58
N LYS A 279 -31.37 1.52 18.31
CA LYS A 279 -32.49 2.41 18.68
C LYS A 279 -33.82 1.94 18.09
N GLY A 280 -34.88 1.88 18.90
CA GLY A 280 -36.20 1.36 18.52
C GLY A 280 -36.28 -0.16 18.42
N THR A 281 -35.33 -0.91 18.99
CA THR A 281 -35.27 -2.38 18.93
C THR A 281 -35.26 -3.01 20.33
N VAL A 282 -35.43 -4.34 20.42
CA VAL A 282 -35.39 -5.07 21.71
C VAL A 282 -34.02 -5.05 22.40
N VAL A 283 -32.96 -4.58 21.74
CA VAL A 283 -31.59 -4.43 22.28
C VAL A 283 -31.16 -2.96 22.41
N GLU A 284 -32.10 -2.02 22.36
CA GLU A 284 -31.83 -0.60 22.58
C GLU A 284 -31.11 -0.35 23.92
N GLY A 285 -30.14 0.57 23.90
CA GLY A 285 -29.32 0.92 25.08
C GLY A 285 -28.31 -0.14 25.51
N THR A 286 -28.13 -1.25 24.78
CA THR A 286 -27.16 -2.30 25.19
C THR A 286 -25.72 -1.80 25.20
N ILE A 287 -25.31 -0.97 24.22
CA ILE A 287 -23.95 -0.40 24.15
C ILE A 287 -23.70 0.51 25.36
N GLN A 288 -24.64 1.41 25.65
CA GLN A 288 -24.62 2.28 26.83
C GLN A 288 -24.49 1.46 28.12
N GLN A 289 -25.37 0.47 28.34
CA GLN A 289 -25.34 -0.39 29.53
C GLN A 289 -24.03 -1.19 29.72
N LEU A 290 -23.24 -1.39 28.65
CA LEU A 290 -21.98 -2.14 28.70
C LEU A 290 -20.76 -1.26 28.93
N PHE A 291 -20.71 -0.11 28.25
CA PHE A 291 -19.49 0.69 28.10
C PHE A 291 -19.63 2.14 28.59
N GLU A 292 -20.84 2.67 28.76
CA GLU A 292 -21.04 4.04 29.24
C GLU A 292 -20.78 4.13 30.75
N GLY A 293 -19.83 4.99 31.13
CA GLY A 293 -19.67 5.50 32.49
C GLY A 293 -19.77 7.02 32.50
N HIS A 294 -19.67 7.61 33.69
CA HIS A 294 -19.82 9.05 33.83
C HIS A 294 -18.78 9.69 34.75
N HIS A 295 -18.29 10.86 34.35
CA HIS A 295 -17.48 11.72 35.20
C HIS A 295 -18.14 13.08 35.43
N MET A 296 -17.72 13.73 36.51
CA MET A 296 -18.08 15.08 36.89
C MET A 296 -16.84 15.96 36.80
N ASN A 297 -16.84 16.87 35.83
CA ASN A 297 -15.92 18.00 35.80
C ASN A 297 -16.44 19.04 36.78
N TYR A 298 -15.63 19.43 37.77
CA TYR A 298 -15.99 20.49 38.71
C TYR A 298 -15.00 21.65 38.63
N ILE A 299 -15.51 22.86 38.82
CA ILE A 299 -14.74 24.09 38.93
C ILE A 299 -15.22 24.82 40.17
N GLU A 300 -14.32 25.07 41.13
CA GLU A 300 -14.60 25.69 42.42
C GLU A 300 -13.71 26.93 42.57
N CYS A 301 -14.32 28.11 42.67
CA CYS A 301 -13.57 29.35 42.84
C CYS A 301 -12.94 29.44 44.23
N ILE A 302 -11.71 29.97 44.31
CA ILE A 302 -10.95 30.04 45.57
C ILE A 302 -11.40 31.25 46.40
N ASN A 303 -11.68 32.38 45.74
CA ASN A 303 -11.93 33.68 46.38
C ASN A 303 -13.42 34.05 46.49
N VAL A 304 -14.31 33.27 45.87
CA VAL A 304 -15.77 33.48 45.87
C VAL A 304 -16.50 32.15 46.00
N ASP A 305 -17.67 32.14 46.65
CA ASP A 305 -18.52 30.96 46.80
C ASP A 305 -19.30 30.68 45.49
N TYR A 306 -18.57 30.19 44.49
CA TYR A 306 -19.11 29.77 43.19
C TYR A 306 -18.52 28.41 42.80
N LYS A 307 -19.41 27.47 42.50
CA LYS A 307 -19.07 26.11 42.07
C LYS A 307 -19.88 25.73 40.85
N SER A 308 -19.20 25.35 39.77
CA SER A 308 -19.79 24.79 38.57
C SER A 308 -19.48 23.29 38.50
N THR A 309 -20.47 22.47 38.16
CA THR A 309 -20.32 21.03 37.99
C THR A 309 -21.00 20.57 36.70
N ARG A 310 -20.26 19.90 35.83
CA ARG A 310 -20.76 19.35 34.57
C ARG A 310 -20.61 17.83 34.58
N LYS A 311 -21.72 17.11 34.41
CA LYS A 311 -21.74 15.67 34.14
C LYS A 311 -21.49 15.43 32.65
N GLU A 312 -20.60 14.50 32.34
CA GLU A 312 -20.29 14.03 30.99
C GLU A 312 -20.24 12.49 31.01
N SER A 313 -20.56 11.84 29.89
CA SER A 313 -20.41 10.40 29.72
C SER A 313 -19.20 10.04 28.87
N PHE A 314 -18.67 8.84 29.09
CA PHE A 314 -17.52 8.28 28.37
C PHE A 314 -17.75 6.80 28.05
N TYR A 315 -17.16 6.33 26.95
CA TYR A 315 -17.17 4.92 26.53
C TYR A 315 -15.77 4.27 26.65
N ASP A 316 -14.73 5.12 26.67
CA ASP A 316 -13.34 4.76 26.95
C ASP A 316 -12.70 5.85 27.84
N ILE A 317 -11.66 5.49 28.60
CA ILE A 317 -10.85 6.43 29.37
C ILE A 317 -9.44 6.47 28.79
N GLN A 318 -8.99 7.66 28.44
CA GLN A 318 -7.65 7.89 27.88
C GLN A 318 -6.64 8.18 28.98
N LEU A 319 -5.73 7.24 29.23
CA LEU A 319 -4.72 7.33 30.28
C LEU A 319 -3.36 7.78 29.72
N ASP A 320 -2.78 8.80 30.36
CA ASP A 320 -1.44 9.28 30.07
C ASP A 320 -0.39 8.22 30.46
N VAL A 321 0.45 7.82 29.50
CA VAL A 321 1.56 6.87 29.73
C VAL A 321 2.84 7.60 30.12
N LYS A 322 3.17 8.69 29.43
CA LYS A 322 4.41 9.45 29.64
C LYS A 322 4.48 10.01 31.05
N GLY A 323 5.56 9.70 31.76
CA GLY A 323 5.75 10.07 33.16
C GLY A 323 4.96 9.24 34.19
N CYS A 324 4.08 8.34 33.75
CA CYS A 324 3.28 7.47 34.63
C CYS A 324 3.87 6.05 34.65
N LYS A 325 4.14 5.51 35.85
CA LYS A 325 4.76 4.17 35.99
C LYS A 325 3.76 3.02 35.79
N ASN A 326 2.49 3.26 36.09
CA ASN A 326 1.43 2.27 36.07
C ASN A 326 0.03 2.91 35.96
N VAL A 327 -1.00 2.08 35.78
CA VAL A 327 -2.41 2.51 35.67
C VAL A 327 -2.87 3.40 36.82
N TYR A 328 -2.51 3.08 38.07
CA TYR A 328 -2.90 3.88 39.23
C TYR A 328 -2.28 5.29 39.20
N ALA A 329 -1.02 5.42 38.78
CA ALA A 329 -0.39 6.74 38.60
C ALA A 329 -1.09 7.57 37.51
N SER A 330 -1.60 6.95 36.44
CA SER A 330 -2.40 7.65 35.43
C SER A 330 -3.77 8.08 35.98
N PHE A 331 -4.44 7.25 36.78
CA PHE A 331 -5.71 7.63 37.44
C PHE A 331 -5.51 8.74 38.48
N ASP A 332 -4.42 8.68 39.27
CA ASP A 332 -4.04 9.75 40.19
C ASP A 332 -3.83 11.09 39.46
N LYS A 333 -3.16 11.07 38.31
CA LYS A 333 -3.00 12.23 37.42
C LYS A 333 -4.31 12.67 36.78
N TYR A 334 -5.21 11.74 36.45
CA TYR A 334 -6.50 12.04 35.81
C TYR A 334 -7.44 12.82 36.75
N VAL A 335 -7.37 12.56 38.06
CA VAL A 335 -8.14 13.29 39.09
C VAL A 335 -7.33 14.42 39.75
N GLU A 336 -6.14 14.74 39.24
CA GLU A 336 -5.29 15.81 39.77
C GLU A 336 -5.99 17.18 39.59
N VAL A 337 -5.90 18.01 40.63
CA VAL A 337 -6.61 19.30 40.65
C VAL A 337 -5.75 20.37 40.00
N GLU A 338 -6.18 20.86 38.84
CA GLU A 338 -5.58 21.97 38.13
C GLU A 338 -5.96 23.30 38.79
N CYS A 339 -4.96 24.13 39.14
CA CYS A 339 -5.19 25.50 39.59
C CYS A 339 -5.23 26.45 38.39
N LEU A 340 -6.39 27.07 38.17
CA LEU A 340 -6.67 28.05 37.13
C LEU A 340 -6.32 29.46 37.64
N GLU A 341 -5.05 29.82 37.55
CA GLU A 341 -4.48 31.07 38.04
C GLU A 341 -3.92 31.96 36.89
N GLY A 342 -3.71 33.25 37.17
CA GLY A 342 -3.06 34.18 36.25
C GLY A 342 -3.85 34.47 34.96
N ASP A 343 -3.26 34.19 33.79
CA ASP A 343 -3.90 34.34 32.48
C ASP A 343 -4.96 33.24 32.23
N ASN A 344 -4.94 32.12 32.98
CA ASN A 344 -5.86 30.99 32.85
C ASN A 344 -7.07 31.04 33.82
N ARG A 345 -7.32 32.20 34.45
CA ARG A 345 -8.42 32.37 35.43
C ARG A 345 -9.79 32.02 34.84
N TYR A 346 -10.63 31.40 35.67
CA TYR A 346 -11.96 30.96 35.29
C TYR A 346 -12.97 32.13 35.28
N HIS A 347 -13.77 32.24 34.22
CA HIS A 347 -14.83 33.25 34.14
C HIS A 347 -16.11 32.76 34.84
N ALA A 348 -16.19 33.01 36.15
CA ALA A 348 -17.35 32.69 36.97
C ALA A 348 -18.44 33.76 36.78
N GLU A 349 -19.25 33.64 35.72
CA GLU A 349 -20.45 34.44 35.39
C GLU A 349 -20.61 35.79 36.12
N GLN A 350 -21.22 35.80 37.32
CA GLN A 350 -21.56 37.00 38.10
C GLN A 350 -20.37 37.64 38.84
N PHE A 351 -19.25 36.93 38.95
CA PHE A 351 -18.03 37.29 39.68
C PHE A 351 -16.82 37.57 38.77
N GLY A 352 -16.97 37.41 37.45
CA GLY A 352 -15.91 37.68 36.47
C GLY A 352 -14.75 36.67 36.52
N LEU A 353 -13.53 37.12 36.18
CA LEU A 353 -12.34 36.26 36.19
C LEU A 353 -11.83 36.01 37.61
N GLN A 354 -11.86 34.75 38.04
CA GLN A 354 -11.52 34.29 39.37
C GLN A 354 -10.47 33.17 39.32
N ASP A 355 -9.61 33.12 40.33
CA ASP A 355 -8.76 31.96 40.56
C ASP A 355 -9.63 30.78 41.00
N ALA A 356 -9.48 29.63 40.35
CA ALA A 356 -10.35 28.47 40.56
C ALA A 356 -9.57 27.15 40.54
N ARG A 357 -10.13 26.13 41.19
CA ARG A 357 -9.68 24.75 41.14
C ARG A 357 -10.57 23.97 40.19
N LYS A 358 -9.98 23.40 39.15
CA LYS A 358 -10.63 22.49 38.19
C LYS A 358 -10.19 21.06 38.50
N GLY A 359 -11.13 20.13 38.55
CA GLY A 359 -10.84 18.72 38.76
C GLY A 359 -11.89 17.82 38.14
N VAL A 360 -11.57 16.53 38.07
CA VAL A 360 -12.45 15.49 37.51
C VAL A 360 -12.61 14.38 38.54
N LEU A 361 -13.85 13.94 38.78
CA LEU A 361 -14.16 12.79 39.64
C LEU A 361 -15.19 11.89 38.95
N PHE A 362 -15.07 10.58 39.12
CA PHE A 362 -15.99 9.62 38.52
C PHE A 362 -17.30 9.53 39.33
N ILE A 363 -18.44 9.51 38.64
CA ILE A 363 -19.74 9.30 39.27
C ILE A 363 -20.03 7.80 39.32
N ASP A 364 -19.76 7.12 38.21
CA ASP A 364 -19.97 5.69 38.03
C ASP A 364 -19.04 5.17 36.91
N PHE A 365 -18.72 3.88 36.94
CA PHE A 365 -17.94 3.18 35.93
C PHE A 365 -18.80 2.13 35.19
N PRO A 366 -18.50 1.80 33.93
CA PRO A 366 -19.24 0.79 33.16
C PRO A 366 -18.91 -0.65 33.62
N PRO A 367 -19.79 -1.64 33.37
CA PRO A 367 -19.48 -3.06 33.58
C PRO A 367 -18.27 -3.56 32.80
N VAL A 368 -18.05 -3.04 31.59
CA VAL A 368 -16.86 -3.30 30.77
C VAL A 368 -16.09 -2.00 30.58
N LEU A 369 -14.95 -1.89 31.25
CA LEU A 369 -14.11 -0.70 31.26
C LEU A 369 -13.03 -0.79 30.19
N GLN A 370 -13.02 0.17 29.27
CA GLN A 370 -12.04 0.28 28.19
C GLN A 370 -11.03 1.40 28.51
N LEU A 371 -9.74 1.06 28.59
CA LEU A 371 -8.66 2.01 28.87
C LEU A 371 -7.75 2.14 27.65
N GLN A 372 -7.74 3.30 27.00
CA GLN A 372 -6.79 3.63 25.93
C GLN A 372 -5.51 4.17 26.57
N LEU A 373 -4.37 3.57 26.26
CA LEU A 373 -3.07 4.04 26.73
C LEU A 373 -2.52 5.00 25.68
N LYS A 374 -2.38 6.29 26.04
CA LYS A 374 -1.82 7.34 25.16
C LYS A 374 -0.34 7.09 24.91
N ARG A 375 -0.05 6.18 23.98
CA ARG A 375 1.29 5.80 23.52
C ARG A 375 1.72 6.49 22.23
N PHE A 376 0.92 7.40 21.70
CA PHE A 376 1.30 8.26 20.59
C PHE A 376 1.14 9.71 21.03
N GLU A 377 2.16 10.52 20.78
CA GLU A 377 2.17 11.96 21.03
C GLU A 377 2.88 12.67 19.88
N TYR A 378 2.58 13.95 19.70
CA TYR A 378 3.29 14.79 18.74
C TYR A 378 4.56 15.35 19.37
N ASP A 379 5.74 15.04 18.81
CA ASP A 379 7.00 15.62 19.24
C ASP A 379 7.25 16.93 18.48
N PHE A 380 6.81 18.03 19.08
CA PHE A 380 6.98 19.39 18.58
C PHE A 380 8.44 19.81 18.37
N MET A 381 9.42 19.16 19.00
CA MET A 381 10.85 19.45 18.76
C MET A 381 11.36 18.78 17.48
N ARG A 382 10.65 17.76 16.98
CA ARG A 382 11.04 16.95 15.81
C ARG A 382 10.03 17.03 14.66
N ASP A 383 8.99 17.85 14.82
CA ASP A 383 7.89 18.07 13.87
C ASP A 383 7.25 16.76 13.39
N THR A 384 7.13 15.77 14.28
CA THR A 384 6.68 14.42 13.94
C THR A 384 5.98 13.72 15.09
N MET A 385 5.05 12.83 14.75
CA MET A 385 4.43 11.94 15.73
C MET A 385 5.44 10.88 16.20
N VAL A 386 5.47 10.60 17.51
CA VAL A 386 6.35 9.61 18.14
C VAL A 386 5.56 8.60 18.97
N LYS A 387 6.08 7.37 19.06
CA LYS A 387 5.51 6.31 19.90
C LYS A 387 6.23 6.24 21.25
N ILE A 388 5.49 6.42 22.34
CA ILE A 388 5.94 6.29 23.72
C ILE A 388 6.03 4.80 24.07
N ASN A 389 7.26 4.28 24.06
CA ASN A 389 7.55 2.90 24.41
C ASN A 389 7.94 2.70 25.88
N ASP A 390 7.73 3.70 26.73
CA ASP A 390 8.01 3.68 28.17
C ASP A 390 7.36 2.47 28.88
N ARG A 391 8.03 2.00 29.95
CA ARG A 391 7.53 0.89 30.77
C ARG A 391 6.34 1.35 31.61
N TYR A 392 5.20 0.71 31.38
CA TYR A 392 3.92 1.05 31.99
C TYR A 392 3.22 -0.21 32.49
N GLU A 393 3.08 -0.36 33.80
CA GLU A 393 2.51 -1.56 34.41
C GLU A 393 0.98 -1.47 34.52
N PHE A 394 0.30 -2.56 34.19
CA PHE A 394 -1.13 -2.73 34.41
C PHE A 394 -1.41 -4.07 35.12
N PRO A 395 -2.27 -4.09 36.15
CA PRO A 395 -2.48 -5.27 36.99
C PRO A 395 -3.52 -6.23 36.39
N LEU A 396 -3.51 -7.49 36.82
CA LEU A 396 -4.57 -8.45 36.46
C LEU A 396 -5.91 -8.11 37.13
N GLN A 397 -5.86 -7.49 38.31
CA GLN A 397 -7.02 -6.94 39.03
C GLN A 397 -6.80 -5.45 39.31
N LEU A 398 -7.78 -4.64 38.93
CA LEU A 398 -7.78 -3.19 39.06
C LEU A 398 -8.88 -2.79 40.05
N ASP A 399 -8.49 -2.21 41.20
CA ASP A 399 -9.42 -1.74 42.23
C ASP A 399 -9.52 -0.22 42.19
N LEU A 400 -10.65 0.29 41.70
CA LEU A 400 -10.91 1.73 41.57
C LEU A 400 -11.59 2.32 42.82
N ASP A 401 -11.99 1.50 43.78
CA ASP A 401 -12.52 1.95 45.08
C ASP A 401 -11.41 2.08 46.16
N ARG A 402 -10.15 1.82 45.78
CA ARG A 402 -8.98 1.99 46.66
C ARG A 402 -8.92 3.38 47.29
N GLU A 403 -8.24 3.47 48.43
CA GLU A 403 -8.06 4.73 49.18
C GLU A 403 -9.40 5.44 49.50
N ASP A 404 -10.40 4.65 49.92
CA ASP A 404 -11.77 5.08 50.27
C ASP A 404 -12.53 5.77 49.13
N GLY A 405 -12.43 5.19 47.93
CA GLY A 405 -13.08 5.72 46.72
C GLY A 405 -12.47 7.05 46.27
N LYS A 406 -11.14 7.19 46.32
CA LYS A 406 -10.36 8.39 45.95
C LYS A 406 -10.75 9.01 44.60
N TYR A 407 -11.07 8.16 43.61
CA TYR A 407 -11.42 8.59 42.27
C TYR A 407 -12.92 8.91 42.10
N LEU A 408 -13.74 8.52 43.08
CA LEU A 408 -15.20 8.67 43.03
C LEU A 408 -15.65 10.01 43.62
N SER A 409 -16.71 10.57 43.05
CA SER A 409 -17.39 11.74 43.59
C SER A 409 -18.06 11.42 44.94
N PRO A 410 -18.24 12.41 45.84
CA PRO A 410 -18.92 12.19 47.12
C PRO A 410 -20.39 11.71 47.02
N ALA A 411 -21.00 11.87 45.85
CA ALA A 411 -22.37 11.44 45.55
C ALA A 411 -22.44 10.15 44.70
N ALA A 412 -21.30 9.51 44.42
CA ALA A 412 -21.23 8.24 43.69
C ALA A 412 -21.92 7.12 44.48
N ASP A 413 -22.58 6.19 43.78
CA ASP A 413 -23.12 5.00 44.41
C ASP A 413 -21.99 4.04 44.80
N ARG A 414 -21.79 3.86 46.11
CA ARG A 414 -20.81 2.94 46.70
C ARG A 414 -21.41 1.56 47.01
N SER A 415 -22.62 1.26 46.56
CA SER A 415 -23.26 -0.05 46.75
C SER A 415 -22.63 -1.17 45.90
N VAL A 416 -22.08 -0.82 44.74
CA VAL A 416 -21.38 -1.72 43.82
C VAL A 416 -19.88 -1.45 43.86
N ARG A 417 -19.08 -2.49 44.14
CA ARG A 417 -17.62 -2.36 44.19
C ARG A 417 -17.01 -2.31 42.77
N ASN A 418 -16.22 -1.29 42.48
CA ASN A 418 -15.47 -1.10 41.23
C ASN A 418 -14.16 -1.91 41.23
N LEU A 419 -14.27 -3.21 41.50
CA LEU A 419 -13.19 -4.18 41.35
C LEU A 419 -13.31 -4.85 39.97
N TYR A 420 -12.26 -4.73 39.18
CA TYR A 420 -12.22 -5.19 37.78
C TYR A 420 -11.15 -6.26 37.56
N THR A 421 -11.48 -7.25 36.73
CA THR A 421 -10.55 -8.28 36.25
C THR A 421 -10.22 -8.05 34.78
N LEU A 422 -8.93 -8.08 34.43
CA LEU A 422 -8.45 -7.88 33.06
C LEU A 422 -8.92 -9.01 32.13
N HIS A 423 -9.58 -8.63 31.04
CA HIS A 423 -10.15 -9.53 30.02
C HIS A 423 -9.30 -9.60 28.76
N SER A 424 -8.84 -8.46 28.23
CA SER A 424 -7.96 -8.42 27.06
C SER A 424 -6.92 -7.30 27.09
N VAL A 425 -5.84 -7.54 26.34
CA VAL A 425 -4.72 -6.63 26.11
C VAL A 425 -4.51 -6.53 24.60
N LEU A 426 -4.87 -5.42 24.00
CA LEU A 426 -4.57 -5.13 22.59
C LEU A 426 -3.18 -4.51 22.54
N VAL A 427 -2.33 -5.04 21.66
CA VAL A 427 -0.91 -4.72 21.59
C VAL A 427 -0.60 -4.12 20.23
N HIS A 428 0.23 -3.07 20.22
CA HIS A 428 0.78 -2.49 19.00
C HIS A 428 2.29 -2.70 18.93
N SER A 429 2.74 -3.44 17.92
CA SER A 429 4.15 -3.71 17.62
C SER A 429 4.59 -2.94 16.39
N GLY A 430 5.40 -1.89 16.58
CA GLY A 430 5.90 -1.06 15.47
C GLY A 430 6.15 0.39 15.84
N GLY A 431 6.34 1.21 14.81
CA GLY A 431 6.49 2.66 14.90
C GLY A 431 5.22 3.39 14.46
N VAL A 432 5.32 4.70 14.26
CA VAL A 432 4.18 5.55 13.89
C VAL A 432 3.76 5.37 12.42
N HIS A 433 4.72 5.22 11.51
CA HIS A 433 4.45 5.06 10.07
C HIS A 433 4.16 3.60 9.66
N GLY A 434 3.96 2.70 10.63
CA GLY A 434 3.78 1.28 10.37
C GLY A 434 3.98 0.42 11.61
N GLY A 435 2.96 -0.36 11.93
CA GLY A 435 3.07 -1.48 12.87
C GLY A 435 2.00 -2.54 12.65
N HIS A 436 1.97 -3.50 13.57
CA HIS A 436 1.08 -4.65 13.57
C HIS A 436 0.32 -4.72 14.90
N TYR A 437 -0.98 -4.99 14.82
CA TYR A 437 -1.87 -5.11 15.97
C TYR A 437 -2.27 -6.58 16.18
N TYR A 438 -2.25 -7.01 17.44
CA TYR A 438 -2.78 -8.30 17.87
C TYR A 438 -3.36 -8.19 19.29
N ALA A 439 -4.19 -9.16 19.70
CA ALA A 439 -4.84 -9.14 21.00
C ALA A 439 -4.52 -10.39 21.83
N TYR A 440 -4.18 -10.21 23.10
CA TYR A 440 -4.27 -11.29 24.10
C TYR A 440 -5.65 -11.22 24.77
N ILE A 441 -6.37 -12.33 24.85
CA ILE A 441 -7.74 -12.38 25.38
C ILE A 441 -7.89 -13.58 26.33
N ARG A 442 -8.72 -13.43 27.36
CA ARG A 442 -9.19 -14.48 28.27
C ARG A 442 -10.70 -14.69 28.11
N PRO A 443 -11.17 -15.47 27.12
CA PRO A 443 -12.60 -15.61 26.80
C PRO A 443 -13.49 -16.03 27.98
N THR A 444 -12.97 -16.84 28.90
CA THR A 444 -13.68 -17.34 30.08
C THR A 444 -13.24 -16.70 31.39
N LEU A 445 -12.36 -15.68 31.34
CA LEU A 445 -11.65 -15.12 32.49
C LEU A 445 -10.93 -16.17 33.37
N SER A 446 -10.60 -17.33 32.80
CA SER A 446 -9.69 -18.33 33.41
C SER A 446 -8.23 -17.89 33.30
N ASP A 447 -7.29 -18.65 33.87
CA ASP A 447 -5.86 -18.31 33.84
C ASP A 447 -5.20 -18.51 32.45
N GLN A 448 -5.88 -19.20 31.53
CA GLN A 448 -5.38 -19.42 30.17
C GLN A 448 -5.59 -18.17 29.30
N TRP A 449 -4.48 -17.62 28.82
CA TRP A 449 -4.48 -16.58 27.80
C TRP A 449 -4.41 -17.18 26.39
N PHE A 450 -5.02 -16.49 25.44
CA PHE A 450 -4.94 -16.80 24.01
C PHE A 450 -4.47 -15.57 23.25
N LYS A 451 -3.47 -15.72 22.38
CA LYS A 451 -3.05 -14.68 21.45
C LYS A 451 -3.81 -14.84 20.14
N PHE A 452 -4.54 -13.81 19.76
CA PHE A 452 -5.23 -13.67 18.49
C PHE A 452 -4.39 -12.77 17.58
N ASP A 453 -3.71 -13.40 16.62
CA ASP A 453 -2.75 -12.78 15.70
C ASP A 453 -3.21 -13.04 14.27
N ASP A 454 -4.11 -12.17 13.79
CA ASP A 454 -4.90 -12.34 12.57
C ASP A 454 -5.47 -13.77 12.45
N GLU A 455 -4.99 -14.58 11.49
CA GLU A 455 -5.51 -15.91 11.19
C GLU A 455 -5.16 -16.98 12.23
N ARG A 456 -4.16 -16.70 13.07
CA ARG A 456 -3.60 -17.65 14.03
C ARG A 456 -4.08 -17.37 15.44
N VAL A 457 -4.47 -18.42 16.15
CA VAL A 457 -4.69 -18.38 17.59
C VAL A 457 -3.71 -19.33 18.27
N THR A 458 -2.98 -18.84 19.27
CA THR A 458 -2.09 -19.65 20.13
C THR A 458 -2.46 -19.52 21.60
N LYS A 459 -2.16 -20.56 22.39
CA LYS A 459 -2.18 -20.48 23.86
C LYS A 459 -0.88 -19.84 24.33
N GLU A 460 -0.98 -18.86 25.21
CA GLU A 460 0.18 -18.18 25.78
C GLU A 460 0.07 -18.15 27.32
N ASP A 461 1.20 -17.87 27.99
CA ASP A 461 1.23 -17.70 29.43
C ASP A 461 0.87 -16.26 29.86
N VAL A 462 0.61 -16.09 31.16
CA VAL A 462 0.28 -14.78 31.77
C VAL A 462 1.43 -13.79 31.60
N LYS A 463 2.68 -14.25 31.62
CA LYS A 463 3.86 -13.38 31.54
C LYS A 463 3.98 -12.69 30.17
N ARG A 464 3.74 -13.44 29.09
CA ARG A 464 3.70 -12.94 27.72
C ARG A 464 2.53 -12.01 27.45
N ALA A 465 1.36 -12.32 27.99
CA ALA A 465 0.17 -11.48 27.83
C ALA A 465 0.23 -10.17 28.65
N LEU A 466 0.97 -10.18 29.78
CA LEU A 466 1.00 -9.08 30.74
C LEU A 466 2.38 -8.39 30.82
N GLU A 467 3.37 -9.01 31.47
CA GLU A 467 4.68 -8.40 31.79
C GLU A 467 5.45 -7.99 30.54
N GLU A 468 5.46 -8.83 29.50
CA GLU A 468 6.18 -8.52 28.25
C GLU A 468 5.55 -7.36 27.47
N GLN A 469 4.30 -6.98 27.78
CA GLN A 469 3.56 -5.91 27.09
C GLN A 469 3.60 -4.56 27.82
N TYR A 470 4.29 -4.47 28.96
CA TYR A 470 4.49 -3.20 29.68
C TYR A 470 5.36 -2.20 28.89
N GLY A 471 6.20 -2.68 27.97
CA GLY A 471 7.19 -1.85 27.27
C GLY A 471 8.45 -1.61 28.11
N GLY A 472 9.20 -0.56 27.75
CA GLY A 472 10.47 -0.19 28.37
C GLY A 472 11.70 -0.69 27.60
N GLU A 473 12.85 -0.59 28.27
CA GLU A 473 14.12 -1.14 27.80
C GLU A 473 14.31 -2.56 28.35
N GLU A 474 14.76 -3.48 27.50
CA GLU A 474 15.17 -4.81 27.90
C GLU A 474 16.71 -4.88 27.99
N GLU A 475 17.19 -5.36 29.13
CA GLU A 475 18.60 -5.66 29.34
C GLU A 475 18.85 -7.14 29.01
N LEU A 476 19.71 -7.40 28.02
CA LEU A 476 20.17 -8.76 27.76
C LEU A 476 21.01 -9.26 28.96
N PRO A 477 20.87 -10.55 29.34
CA PRO A 477 21.71 -11.13 30.39
C PRO A 477 23.20 -10.94 30.07
N GLN A 478 24.02 -10.65 31.09
CA GLN A 478 25.47 -10.53 30.92
C GLN A 478 26.05 -11.87 30.44
N THR A 479 26.39 -11.96 29.15
CA THR A 479 26.98 -13.17 28.55
C THR A 479 28.46 -13.38 28.89
N ASN A 480 29.10 -12.44 29.61
CA ASN A 480 30.51 -12.50 30.00
C ASN A 480 30.75 -12.00 31.44
N PRO A 481 30.92 -12.89 32.44
CA PRO A 481 31.32 -12.50 33.79
C PRO A 481 32.82 -12.09 33.79
N GLY A 482 33.09 -10.80 33.55
CA GLY A 482 34.46 -10.27 33.56
C GLY A 482 34.69 -8.93 32.88
N PHE A 483 33.68 -8.32 32.24
CA PHE A 483 33.79 -6.98 31.66
C PHE A 483 32.78 -6.01 32.29
N ASN A 484 33.28 -4.96 32.95
CA ASN A 484 32.47 -3.86 33.48
C ASN A 484 32.05 -2.88 32.37
N ASN A 485 31.37 -3.39 31.35
CA ASN A 485 30.61 -2.54 30.43
C ASN A 485 29.14 -2.47 30.88
N THR A 486 28.54 -1.29 30.76
CA THR A 486 27.10 -1.11 30.98
C THR A 486 26.28 -2.05 30.07
N PRO A 487 25.21 -2.70 30.57
CA PRO A 487 24.37 -3.59 29.76
C PRO A 487 23.87 -2.91 28.48
N PHE A 488 23.86 -3.64 27.36
CA PHE A 488 23.31 -3.13 26.11
C PHE A 488 21.79 -3.16 26.19
N LYS A 489 21.18 -1.98 26.28
CA LYS A 489 19.74 -1.79 26.42
C LYS A 489 19.11 -1.59 25.04
N PHE A 490 17.98 -2.24 24.78
CA PHE A 490 17.16 -1.98 23.60
C PHE A 490 15.69 -1.77 23.98
N THR A 491 15.02 -0.84 23.29
CA THR A 491 13.63 -0.48 23.58
C THR A 491 12.66 -1.52 22.98
N LYS A 492 11.65 -1.95 23.74
CA LYS A 492 10.57 -2.80 23.25
C LYS A 492 9.59 -1.99 22.39
N TYR A 493 9.57 -2.26 21.09
CA TYR A 493 8.63 -1.67 20.13
C TYR A 493 7.23 -2.31 20.15
N SER A 494 7.07 -3.43 20.87
CA SER A 494 5.77 -4.04 21.18
C SER A 494 5.36 -3.71 22.61
N ASN A 495 4.14 -3.19 22.78
CA ASN A 495 3.55 -2.88 24.08
C ASN A 495 2.03 -2.71 23.98
N ALA A 496 1.35 -2.85 25.12
CA ALA A 496 -0.09 -2.69 25.22
C ALA A 496 -0.53 -1.27 24.81
N TYR A 497 -1.57 -1.21 23.97
CA TYR A 497 -2.17 0.01 23.46
C TYR A 497 -3.55 0.28 24.08
N MET A 498 -4.35 -0.77 24.25
CA MET A 498 -5.69 -0.69 24.83
C MET A 498 -5.93 -1.89 25.75
N LEU A 499 -6.52 -1.64 26.91
CA LEU A 499 -6.84 -2.66 27.92
C LEU A 499 -8.35 -2.74 28.10
N VAL A 500 -8.89 -3.95 28.20
CA VAL A 500 -10.32 -4.17 28.51
C VAL A 500 -10.46 -4.96 29.79
N TYR A 501 -11.23 -4.40 30.71
CA TYR A 501 -11.49 -4.90 32.05
C TYR A 501 -12.98 -5.17 32.24
N ILE A 502 -13.34 -6.20 33.01
CA ILE A 502 -14.73 -6.55 33.33
C ILE A 502 -14.92 -6.47 34.84
N ARG A 503 -15.98 -5.81 35.32
CA ARG A 503 -16.28 -5.71 36.76
C ARG A 503 -16.63 -7.09 37.32
N GLU A 504 -16.01 -7.47 38.44
CA GLU A 504 -16.15 -8.82 39.00
C GLU A 504 -17.60 -9.14 39.44
N SER A 505 -18.38 -8.12 39.86
CA SER A 505 -19.81 -8.28 40.20
C SER A 505 -20.73 -8.50 39.00
N ASP A 506 -20.35 -7.99 37.82
CA ASP A 506 -21.12 -8.12 36.58
C ASP A 506 -20.68 -9.33 35.74
N LYS A 507 -19.60 -10.01 36.15
CA LYS A 507 -18.94 -11.10 35.45
C LYS A 507 -19.87 -12.18 34.90
N ASP A 508 -20.77 -12.71 35.72
CA ASP A 508 -21.70 -13.80 35.32
C ASP A 508 -22.78 -13.31 34.33
N LYS A 509 -23.09 -12.01 34.33
CA LYS A 509 -23.99 -11.37 33.37
C LYS A 509 -23.28 -11.14 32.02
N ILE A 510 -22.02 -10.71 32.06
CA ILE A 510 -21.23 -10.39 30.87
C ILE A 510 -20.71 -11.65 30.16
N ILE A 511 -20.14 -12.59 30.91
CA ILE A 511 -19.62 -13.88 30.42
C ILE A 511 -20.74 -14.94 30.41
N CYS A 512 -21.85 -14.61 29.74
CA CYS A 512 -23.00 -15.50 29.63
C CYS A 512 -22.81 -16.58 28.54
N ASN A 513 -23.54 -17.69 28.65
CA ASN A 513 -23.62 -18.66 27.57
C ASN A 513 -24.39 -18.08 26.38
N VAL A 514 -23.92 -18.37 25.16
CA VAL A 514 -24.55 -17.96 23.90
C VAL A 514 -24.71 -19.21 23.03
N ASP A 515 -25.92 -19.75 23.03
CA ASP A 515 -26.26 -20.99 22.35
C ASP A 515 -26.76 -20.71 20.93
N GLU A 516 -26.90 -21.75 20.10
CA GLU A 516 -27.58 -21.63 18.80
C GLU A 516 -28.93 -20.93 18.91
N LYS A 517 -29.68 -21.17 20.00
CA LYS A 517 -31.03 -20.63 20.24
C LYS A 517 -31.09 -19.10 20.24
N ASP A 518 -29.99 -18.43 20.58
CA ASP A 518 -29.91 -16.97 20.61
C ASP A 518 -29.76 -16.36 19.20
N ILE A 519 -29.45 -17.17 18.19
CA ILE A 519 -29.29 -16.76 16.80
C ILE A 519 -30.62 -16.95 16.07
N ALA A 520 -31.12 -15.90 15.40
CA ALA A 520 -32.39 -15.95 14.67
C ALA A 520 -32.40 -17.04 13.58
N GLU A 521 -33.55 -17.71 13.39
CA GLU A 521 -33.68 -18.88 12.51
C GLU A 521 -33.34 -18.58 11.04
N HIS A 522 -33.81 -17.45 10.51
CA HIS A 522 -33.52 -17.01 9.14
C HIS A 522 -32.01 -16.80 8.89
N LEU A 523 -31.26 -16.29 9.88
CA LEU A 523 -29.80 -16.15 9.80
C LEU A 523 -29.11 -17.52 9.73
N ARG A 524 -29.55 -18.50 10.54
CA ARG A 524 -28.97 -19.85 10.51
C ARG A 524 -29.20 -20.54 9.17
N ILE A 525 -30.42 -20.47 8.63
CA ILE A 525 -30.76 -21.04 7.32
C ILE A 525 -29.90 -20.41 6.21
N ARG A 526 -29.81 -19.07 6.19
CA ARG A 526 -29.02 -18.32 5.22
C ARG A 526 -27.54 -18.68 5.27
N LEU A 527 -26.92 -18.60 6.46
CA LEU A 527 -25.48 -18.78 6.62
C LEU A 527 -25.05 -20.24 6.40
N LYS A 528 -25.91 -21.20 6.74
CA LYS A 528 -25.68 -22.62 6.41
C LYS A 528 -25.70 -22.85 4.89
N LYS A 529 -26.67 -22.27 4.17
CA LYS A 529 -26.72 -22.34 2.71
C LYS A 529 -25.49 -21.69 2.06
N GLU A 530 -25.06 -20.52 2.54
CA GLU A 530 -23.83 -19.85 2.08
C GLU A 530 -22.58 -20.73 2.29
N GLN A 531 -22.52 -21.48 3.39
CA GLN A 531 -21.44 -22.44 3.66
C GLN A 531 -21.48 -23.63 2.68
N GLU A 532 -22.64 -24.26 2.51
CA GLU A 532 -22.83 -25.40 1.59
C GLU A 532 -22.45 -25.02 0.14
N GLU A 533 -22.88 -23.85 -0.36
CA GLU A 533 -22.50 -23.34 -1.69
C GLU A 533 -20.99 -23.08 -1.82
N LYS A 534 -20.34 -22.62 -0.73
CA LYS A 534 -18.91 -22.34 -0.71
C LYS A 534 -18.07 -23.63 -0.65
N GLU A 535 -18.53 -24.64 0.07
CA GLU A 535 -17.94 -25.97 0.08
C GLU A 535 -18.08 -26.66 -1.27
N GLN A 536 -19.25 -26.56 -1.91
CA GLN A 536 -19.46 -27.03 -3.29
C GLN A 536 -18.51 -26.33 -4.28
N LYS A 537 -18.38 -25.00 -4.24
CA LYS A 537 -17.40 -24.26 -5.07
C LYS A 537 -15.94 -24.64 -4.74
N ARG A 538 -15.62 -24.96 -3.49
CA ARG A 538 -14.28 -25.45 -3.10
C ARG A 538 -14.03 -26.84 -3.67
N LYS A 539 -15.03 -27.72 -3.65
CA LYS A 539 -15.00 -29.05 -4.25
C LYS A 539 -14.83 -28.97 -5.77
N GLU A 540 -15.58 -28.12 -6.45
CA GLU A 540 -15.43 -27.87 -7.91
C GLU A 540 -14.04 -27.35 -8.27
N LYS A 541 -13.45 -26.46 -7.47
CA LYS A 541 -12.05 -26.01 -7.65
C LYS A 541 -11.05 -27.15 -7.37
N ALA A 542 -11.31 -27.96 -6.35
CA ALA A 542 -10.52 -29.15 -6.06
C ALA A 542 -10.66 -30.23 -7.15
N GLU A 543 -11.77 -30.29 -7.88
CA GLU A 543 -11.94 -31.18 -9.03
C GLU A 543 -11.35 -30.58 -10.32
N ALA A 544 -11.30 -29.25 -10.45
CA ALA A 544 -10.78 -28.57 -11.64
C ALA A 544 -9.35 -28.97 -12.02
N HIS A 545 -8.49 -29.32 -11.07
CA HIS A 545 -7.12 -29.78 -11.37
C HIS A 545 -7.06 -31.14 -12.10
N LEU A 546 -8.15 -31.92 -12.08
CA LEU A 546 -8.29 -33.19 -12.82
C LEU A 546 -8.64 -32.98 -14.30
N TYR A 547 -9.04 -31.76 -14.67
CA TYR A 547 -9.41 -31.38 -16.03
C TYR A 547 -8.28 -30.59 -16.71
N THR A 548 -8.34 -30.54 -18.03
CA THR A 548 -7.49 -29.72 -18.89
C THR A 548 -8.31 -29.16 -20.04
N VAL A 549 -7.84 -28.07 -20.64
CA VAL A 549 -8.45 -27.47 -21.83
C VAL A 549 -7.64 -27.87 -23.07
N ILE A 550 -8.35 -28.31 -24.10
CA ILE A 550 -7.82 -28.48 -25.46
C ILE A 550 -8.52 -27.45 -26.35
N LYS A 551 -7.77 -26.69 -27.15
CA LYS A 551 -8.30 -25.77 -28.17
C LYS A 551 -8.03 -26.38 -29.56
N VAL A 552 -9.09 -26.55 -30.36
CA VAL A 552 -9.03 -27.24 -31.66
C VAL A 552 -9.48 -26.30 -32.78
N ALA A 553 -8.52 -25.81 -33.57
CA ALA A 553 -8.76 -24.95 -34.71
C ALA A 553 -8.97 -25.76 -36.00
N ARG A 554 -9.80 -25.25 -36.90
CA ARG A 554 -10.20 -25.84 -38.19
C ARG A 554 -10.09 -24.79 -39.31
N ASN A 555 -10.19 -25.22 -40.57
CA ASN A 555 -10.13 -24.30 -41.72
C ASN A 555 -11.22 -23.22 -41.68
N GLU A 556 -12.40 -23.53 -41.16
CA GLU A 556 -13.51 -22.59 -41.00
C GLU A 556 -13.12 -21.44 -40.06
N ASP A 557 -12.49 -21.77 -38.93
CA ASP A 557 -12.04 -20.77 -37.94
C ASP A 557 -10.96 -19.84 -38.53
N LEU A 558 -10.11 -20.37 -39.43
CA LEU A 558 -9.12 -19.59 -40.19
C LEU A 558 -9.79 -18.65 -41.22
N VAL A 559 -10.82 -19.12 -41.94
CA VAL A 559 -11.60 -18.28 -42.88
C VAL A 559 -12.35 -17.16 -42.14
N GLU A 560 -12.89 -17.43 -40.96
CA GLU A 560 -13.70 -16.46 -40.20
C GLU A 560 -12.87 -15.34 -39.56
N GLN A 561 -11.64 -15.62 -39.13
CA GLN A 561 -10.82 -14.69 -38.35
C GLN A 561 -9.83 -13.87 -39.19
N ILE A 562 -9.22 -14.47 -40.22
CA ILE A 562 -8.22 -13.79 -41.06
C ILE A 562 -8.88 -12.70 -41.91
N GLY A 563 -8.40 -11.46 -41.75
CA GLY A 563 -8.90 -10.26 -42.43
C GLY A 563 -9.83 -9.37 -41.60
N ARG A 564 -10.30 -9.87 -40.45
CA ARG A 564 -11.19 -9.14 -39.54
C ARG A 564 -10.52 -8.83 -38.21
N ASP A 565 -10.21 -9.90 -37.49
CA ASP A 565 -9.64 -9.85 -36.15
C ASP A 565 -8.12 -10.08 -36.16
N ILE A 566 -7.63 -10.70 -37.24
CA ILE A 566 -6.26 -11.22 -37.37
C ILE A 566 -5.78 -10.94 -38.78
N TYR A 567 -4.56 -10.43 -38.90
CA TYR A 567 -3.87 -10.27 -40.18
C TYR A 567 -2.60 -11.12 -40.24
N PHE A 568 -1.86 -11.23 -39.13
CA PHE A 568 -0.69 -12.10 -38.97
C PHE A 568 -1.02 -13.38 -38.20
N ASP A 569 -0.35 -14.49 -38.54
CA ASP A 569 -0.60 -15.87 -38.08
C ASP A 569 -1.98 -16.42 -38.52
N LEU A 570 -2.30 -17.66 -38.17
CA LEU A 570 -3.50 -18.34 -38.67
C LEU A 570 -4.77 -18.09 -37.83
N VAL A 571 -4.68 -18.05 -36.50
CA VAL A 571 -5.88 -18.10 -35.64
C VAL A 571 -5.63 -17.63 -34.19
N ASP A 572 -6.59 -16.88 -33.64
CA ASP A 572 -6.66 -16.51 -32.23
C ASP A 572 -7.33 -17.65 -31.47
N HIS A 573 -6.51 -18.32 -30.68
CA HIS A 573 -6.92 -19.50 -29.93
C HIS A 573 -7.92 -19.18 -28.80
N GLU A 574 -8.11 -17.93 -28.41
CA GLU A 574 -9.17 -17.55 -27.46
C GLU A 574 -10.56 -17.53 -28.11
N LYS A 575 -10.64 -17.38 -29.44
CA LYS A 575 -11.88 -17.41 -30.23
C LYS A 575 -12.22 -18.81 -30.79
N VAL A 576 -11.29 -19.77 -30.66
CA VAL A 576 -11.42 -21.15 -31.14
C VAL A 576 -12.19 -22.02 -30.14
N ARG A 577 -12.90 -23.04 -30.64
CA ARG A 577 -13.66 -23.99 -29.80
C ARG A 577 -12.74 -24.69 -28.78
N SER A 578 -13.11 -24.61 -27.51
CA SER A 578 -12.38 -25.20 -26.40
C SER A 578 -13.15 -26.36 -25.77
N PHE A 579 -12.41 -27.42 -25.44
CA PHE A 579 -12.92 -28.66 -24.87
C PHE A 579 -12.33 -28.85 -23.47
N ARG A 580 -13.18 -28.87 -22.44
CA ARG A 580 -12.78 -29.12 -21.04
C ARG A 580 -12.89 -30.62 -20.74
N ILE A 581 -11.77 -31.32 -20.80
CA ILE A 581 -11.69 -32.79 -20.77
C ILE A 581 -10.92 -33.26 -19.53
N GLN A 582 -11.25 -34.44 -18.98
CA GLN A 582 -10.47 -35.05 -17.90
C GLN A 582 -9.08 -35.46 -18.41
N LYS A 583 -8.02 -35.17 -17.64
CA LYS A 583 -6.63 -35.51 -18.00
C LYS A 583 -6.40 -37.00 -18.25
N GLN A 584 -7.22 -37.85 -17.63
CA GLN A 584 -7.12 -39.31 -17.72
C GLN A 584 -7.78 -39.88 -18.99
N MET A 585 -8.60 -39.10 -19.69
CA MET A 585 -9.32 -39.55 -20.88
C MET A 585 -8.33 -39.97 -21.98
N PRO A 586 -8.47 -41.15 -22.60
CA PRO A 586 -7.69 -41.53 -23.78
C PRO A 586 -7.95 -40.59 -24.95
N PHE A 587 -6.93 -40.21 -25.71
CA PHE A 587 -7.09 -39.24 -26.81
C PHE A 587 -8.06 -39.75 -27.90
N ASN A 588 -8.10 -41.06 -28.16
CA ASN A 588 -9.10 -41.66 -29.06
C ASN A 588 -10.56 -41.40 -28.64
N VAL A 589 -10.87 -41.36 -27.34
CA VAL A 589 -12.22 -41.02 -26.84
C VAL A 589 -12.48 -39.52 -27.04
N PHE A 590 -11.46 -38.67 -26.90
CA PHE A 590 -11.57 -37.25 -27.26
C PHE A 590 -11.86 -37.04 -28.76
N LYS A 591 -11.33 -37.87 -29.67
CA LYS A 591 -11.70 -37.82 -31.11
C LYS A 591 -13.21 -38.05 -31.33
N GLU A 592 -13.87 -38.87 -30.51
CA GLU A 592 -15.32 -39.06 -30.54
C GLU A 592 -16.10 -37.84 -30.04
N GLU A 593 -15.61 -37.14 -29.01
CA GLU A 593 -16.20 -35.87 -28.56
C GLU A 593 -16.09 -34.79 -29.64
N VAL A 594 -14.93 -34.70 -30.30
CA VAL A 594 -14.74 -33.82 -31.47
C VAL A 594 -15.67 -34.22 -32.64
N ALA A 595 -15.91 -35.52 -32.83
CA ALA A 595 -16.83 -36.01 -33.87
C ALA A 595 -18.29 -35.63 -33.60
N LYS A 596 -18.72 -35.66 -32.33
CA LYS A 596 -20.07 -35.21 -31.91
C LYS A 596 -20.24 -33.71 -32.08
N GLU A 597 -19.23 -32.94 -31.68
CA GLU A 597 -19.27 -31.48 -31.68
C GLU A 597 -19.24 -30.88 -33.09
N PHE A 598 -18.37 -31.38 -33.97
CA PHE A 598 -18.21 -30.83 -35.33
C PHE A 598 -18.87 -31.65 -36.44
N GLY A 599 -19.47 -32.81 -36.12
CA GLY A 599 -20.09 -33.70 -37.11
C GLY A 599 -19.11 -34.42 -38.04
N ILE A 600 -17.81 -34.48 -37.69
CA ILE A 600 -16.76 -35.09 -38.51
C ILE A 600 -16.39 -36.46 -37.94
N PRO A 601 -16.74 -37.59 -38.60
CA PRO A 601 -16.37 -38.94 -38.13
C PRO A 601 -14.86 -39.13 -37.90
N VAL A 602 -14.51 -39.91 -36.87
CA VAL A 602 -13.13 -40.10 -36.36
C VAL A 602 -12.14 -40.52 -37.45
N GLN A 603 -12.57 -41.34 -38.42
CA GLN A 603 -11.73 -41.80 -39.54
C GLN A 603 -11.34 -40.71 -40.55
N TYR A 604 -11.97 -39.53 -40.48
CA TYR A 604 -11.67 -38.37 -41.33
C TYR A 604 -10.92 -37.25 -40.57
N GLN A 605 -10.57 -37.49 -39.29
CA GLN A 605 -9.86 -36.54 -38.44
C GLN A 605 -8.36 -36.83 -38.38
N ARG A 606 -7.53 -35.86 -38.77
CA ARG A 606 -6.09 -35.84 -38.46
C ARG A 606 -5.75 -34.63 -37.60
N PHE A 607 -5.20 -34.85 -36.42
CA PHE A 607 -4.78 -33.75 -35.54
C PHE A 607 -3.31 -33.42 -35.72
N TRP A 608 -3.01 -32.12 -35.74
CA TRP A 608 -1.66 -31.56 -35.76
C TRP A 608 -1.35 -30.85 -34.45
N LEU A 609 -0.11 -31.03 -33.96
CA LEU A 609 0.41 -30.27 -32.83
C LEU A 609 0.67 -28.82 -33.27
N TRP A 610 0.07 -27.88 -32.55
CA TRP A 610 0.31 -26.46 -32.74
C TRP A 610 1.41 -26.00 -31.77
N ALA A 611 2.60 -25.71 -32.29
CA ALA A 611 3.80 -25.51 -31.48
C ALA A 611 4.41 -24.11 -31.64
N LYS A 612 5.03 -23.60 -30.56
CA LYS A 612 5.82 -22.35 -30.60
C LYS A 612 7.14 -22.63 -31.30
N ARG A 613 7.49 -21.83 -32.31
CA ARG A 613 8.78 -21.85 -33.01
C ARG A 613 9.80 -20.90 -32.37
N GLN A 614 11.06 -20.98 -32.81
CA GLN A 614 12.15 -20.15 -32.27
C GLN A 614 11.93 -18.64 -32.49
N ASN A 615 11.39 -18.26 -33.66
CA ASN A 615 10.95 -16.90 -34.01
C ASN A 615 9.69 -16.42 -33.24
N HIS A 616 9.21 -17.21 -32.28
CA HIS A 616 8.05 -16.96 -31.42
C HIS A 616 6.66 -17.02 -32.08
N THR A 617 6.55 -17.33 -33.37
CA THR A 617 5.24 -17.65 -33.97
C THR A 617 4.73 -19.01 -33.48
N TYR A 618 3.43 -19.24 -33.59
CA TYR A 618 2.81 -20.52 -33.26
C TYR A 618 2.21 -21.10 -34.54
N ARG A 619 2.72 -22.24 -35.03
CA ARG A 619 2.23 -22.86 -36.28
C ARG A 619 1.93 -24.35 -36.11
N PRO A 620 1.04 -24.96 -36.93
CA PRO A 620 0.87 -26.40 -37.01
C PRO A 620 2.18 -27.06 -37.47
N ASN A 621 2.86 -27.79 -36.59
CA ASN A 621 4.22 -28.27 -36.85
C ASN A 621 4.25 -29.69 -37.45
N ARG A 622 3.47 -30.62 -36.90
CA ARG A 622 3.39 -32.00 -37.39
C ARG A 622 2.08 -32.69 -36.97
N PRO A 623 1.64 -33.73 -37.68
CA PRO A 623 0.56 -34.60 -37.20
C PRO A 623 0.96 -35.32 -35.90
N LEU A 624 -0.05 -35.70 -35.11
CA LEU A 624 0.09 -36.65 -34.02
C LEU A 624 0.48 -38.03 -34.56
N THR A 625 1.35 -38.72 -33.83
CA THR A 625 1.70 -40.11 -34.12
C THR A 625 0.69 -41.07 -33.49
N TYR A 626 0.60 -42.29 -34.02
CA TYR A 626 -0.29 -43.33 -33.46
C TYR A 626 0.02 -43.65 -31.98
N GLN A 627 1.28 -43.52 -31.57
CA GLN A 627 1.69 -43.67 -30.16
C GLN A 627 1.20 -42.53 -29.26
N GLU A 628 1.05 -41.32 -29.80
CA GLU A 628 0.50 -40.17 -29.10
C GLU A 628 -1.04 -40.20 -29.03
N GLU A 629 -1.72 -40.63 -30.10
CA GLU A 629 -3.19 -40.82 -30.08
C GLU A 629 -3.63 -41.98 -29.14
N ALA A 630 -2.72 -42.90 -28.81
CA ALA A 630 -2.96 -43.98 -27.85
C ALA A 630 -2.80 -43.56 -26.36
N GLN A 631 -2.27 -42.37 -26.08
CA GLN A 631 -2.04 -41.87 -24.71
C GLN A 631 -3.28 -41.17 -24.12
N SER A 632 -3.22 -40.83 -22.82
CA SER A 632 -4.21 -39.92 -22.23
C SER A 632 -3.96 -38.47 -22.68
N VAL A 633 -5.02 -37.66 -22.70
CA VAL A 633 -4.96 -36.22 -22.99
C VAL A 633 -3.94 -35.51 -22.09
N GLY A 634 -3.85 -35.89 -20.81
CA GLY A 634 -2.91 -35.33 -19.85
C GLY A 634 -1.45 -35.63 -20.21
N GLN A 635 -1.14 -36.89 -20.56
CA GLN A 635 0.19 -37.30 -20.99
C GLN A 635 0.60 -36.62 -22.31
N LEU A 636 -0.32 -36.58 -23.28
CA LEU A 636 -0.08 -35.90 -24.55
C LEU A 636 0.22 -34.40 -24.35
N ARG A 637 -0.52 -33.74 -23.46
CA ARG A 637 -0.27 -32.34 -23.07
C ARG A 637 1.11 -32.17 -22.43
N GLU A 638 1.56 -33.09 -21.59
CA GLU A 638 2.88 -33.02 -20.93
C GLU A 638 4.03 -33.26 -21.92
N VAL A 639 3.92 -34.28 -22.79
CA VAL A 639 4.92 -34.57 -23.83
C VAL A 639 5.04 -33.43 -24.84
N SER A 640 3.92 -32.78 -25.18
CA SER A 640 3.90 -31.61 -26.06
C SER A 640 4.46 -30.34 -25.40
N ASN A 641 4.41 -30.19 -24.07
CA ASN A 641 4.77 -28.97 -23.36
C ASN A 641 6.19 -28.97 -22.79
N LYS A 642 7.19 -28.82 -23.65
CA LYS A 642 8.55 -28.42 -23.21
C LYS A 642 8.66 -26.94 -22.80
N ALA A 643 7.57 -26.17 -22.87
CA ALA A 643 7.57 -24.70 -22.78
C ALA A 643 6.48 -24.08 -21.86
N ASN A 644 5.96 -24.82 -20.88
CA ASN A 644 5.06 -24.31 -19.82
C ASN A 644 3.72 -23.65 -20.26
N ASN A 645 3.09 -24.06 -21.36
CA ASN A 645 1.70 -23.62 -21.63
C ASN A 645 0.67 -24.41 -20.80
N ALA A 646 -0.37 -23.70 -20.33
CA ALA A 646 -1.47 -24.29 -19.56
C ALA A 646 -2.37 -25.20 -20.40
N GLU A 647 -2.39 -25.04 -21.72
CA GLU A 647 -3.39 -25.61 -22.63
C GLU A 647 -2.73 -26.46 -23.74
N LEU A 648 -3.48 -27.40 -24.31
CA LEU A 648 -3.08 -28.12 -25.52
C LEU A 648 -3.76 -27.48 -26.74
N LYS A 649 -2.97 -27.07 -27.73
CA LYS A 649 -3.45 -26.43 -28.96
C LYS A 649 -3.26 -27.38 -30.15
N LEU A 650 -4.33 -27.62 -30.90
CA LEU A 650 -4.35 -28.56 -32.02
C LEU A 650 -4.99 -27.92 -33.26
N PHE A 651 -4.54 -28.32 -34.44
CA PHE A 651 -5.22 -28.07 -35.72
C PHE A 651 -5.86 -29.37 -36.22
N LEU A 652 -7.13 -29.32 -36.60
CA LEU A 652 -7.87 -30.44 -37.17
C LEU A 652 -7.84 -30.37 -38.70
N GLU A 653 -7.06 -31.26 -39.30
CA GLU A 653 -7.09 -31.54 -40.72
C GLU A 653 -8.31 -32.41 -41.06
N VAL A 654 -9.15 -31.86 -41.94
CA VAL A 654 -10.25 -32.53 -42.64
C VAL A 654 -10.02 -32.36 -44.13
N GLU A 655 -10.09 -33.46 -44.88
CA GLU A 655 -10.01 -33.43 -46.34
C GLU A 655 -11.41 -33.58 -46.94
N LEU A 656 -11.74 -32.81 -47.98
CA LEU A 656 -13.06 -32.83 -48.62
C LEU A 656 -12.97 -33.44 -50.02
N GLY A 657 -13.88 -34.37 -50.32
CA GLY A 657 -14.04 -34.97 -51.63
C GLY A 657 -14.64 -34.01 -52.67
N PRO A 658 -14.72 -34.43 -53.95
CA PRO A 658 -15.33 -33.64 -55.02
C PRO A 658 -16.82 -33.30 -54.81
N ASP A 659 -17.49 -34.04 -53.93
CA ASP A 659 -18.87 -33.90 -53.47
C ASP A 659 -19.01 -33.06 -52.18
N LEU A 660 -17.91 -32.44 -51.73
CA LEU A 660 -17.78 -31.69 -50.48
C LEU A 660 -18.02 -32.53 -49.20
N GLN A 661 -17.95 -33.86 -49.28
CA GLN A 661 -18.02 -34.74 -48.11
C GLN A 661 -16.63 -35.01 -47.51
N PRO A 662 -16.50 -35.19 -46.18
CA PRO A 662 -15.23 -35.58 -45.56
C PRO A 662 -14.72 -36.94 -46.06
N VAL A 663 -13.45 -36.98 -46.47
CA VAL A 663 -12.74 -38.19 -46.90
C VAL A 663 -11.52 -38.47 -46.00
N PRO A 664 -11.00 -39.70 -45.95
CA PRO A 664 -9.81 -40.01 -45.14
C PRO A 664 -8.60 -39.19 -45.59
N PRO A 665 -7.95 -38.42 -44.70
CA PRO A 665 -6.79 -37.62 -45.07
C PRO A 665 -5.66 -38.50 -45.63
N PRO A 666 -5.06 -38.16 -46.79
CA PRO A 666 -4.02 -38.98 -47.44
C PRO A 666 -2.75 -39.06 -46.60
N GLU A 667 -2.02 -40.18 -46.61
CA GLU A 667 -0.77 -40.30 -45.82
C GLU A 667 0.26 -39.22 -46.20
N LYS A 668 0.78 -38.50 -45.20
CA LYS A 668 1.83 -37.50 -45.37
C LYS A 668 3.20 -38.18 -45.52
N ALA A 669 3.83 -38.08 -46.68
CA ALA A 669 5.20 -38.53 -46.86
C ALA A 669 6.20 -37.57 -46.19
N LYS A 670 7.43 -38.02 -45.93
CA LYS A 670 8.52 -37.16 -45.39
C LYS A 670 8.95 -36.04 -46.34
N GLU A 671 8.63 -36.16 -47.63
CA GLU A 671 8.82 -35.12 -48.65
C GLU A 671 7.68 -34.09 -48.66
N ASP A 672 6.52 -34.37 -48.06
CA ASP A 672 5.38 -33.47 -48.10
C ASP A 672 5.49 -32.38 -47.04
N ILE A 673 5.13 -31.15 -47.42
CA ILE A 673 5.10 -29.96 -46.57
C ILE A 673 3.69 -29.36 -46.66
N LEU A 674 3.04 -29.13 -45.52
CA LEU A 674 1.74 -28.44 -45.46
C LEU A 674 1.94 -26.92 -45.40
N LEU A 675 1.55 -26.22 -46.46
CA LEU A 675 1.58 -24.77 -46.56
C LEU A 675 0.15 -24.18 -46.51
N PHE A 676 0.04 -22.99 -45.92
CA PHE A 676 -1.19 -22.22 -45.80
C PHE A 676 -1.10 -20.96 -46.68
N PHE A 677 -2.23 -20.48 -47.18
CA PHE A 677 -2.26 -19.44 -48.21
C PHE A 677 -3.24 -18.31 -47.85
N LYS A 678 -2.76 -17.06 -47.91
CA LYS A 678 -3.56 -15.83 -47.71
C LYS A 678 -3.50 -14.96 -48.97
N LEU A 679 -4.61 -14.39 -49.43
CA LEU A 679 -4.63 -13.41 -50.52
C LEU A 679 -4.75 -11.99 -49.96
N TYR A 680 -3.87 -11.09 -50.41
CA TYR A 680 -3.97 -9.66 -50.20
C TYR A 680 -4.54 -8.96 -51.46
N ASP A 681 -5.45 -8.02 -51.26
CA ASP A 681 -6.02 -7.15 -52.29
C ASP A 681 -5.67 -5.67 -51.97
N PRO A 682 -4.61 -5.10 -52.59
CA PRO A 682 -4.14 -3.74 -52.29
C PRO A 682 -5.21 -2.65 -52.49
N PHE A 683 -6.15 -2.84 -53.41
CA PHE A 683 -7.21 -1.87 -53.68
C PHE A 683 -8.34 -1.87 -52.64
N LYS A 684 -8.39 -2.89 -51.77
CA LYS A 684 -9.35 -3.01 -50.67
C LYS A 684 -8.71 -2.96 -49.29
N GLU A 685 -7.38 -2.98 -49.22
CA GLU A 685 -6.61 -3.15 -47.98
C GLU A 685 -7.08 -4.40 -47.19
N GLU A 686 -7.49 -5.46 -47.92
CA GLU A 686 -8.09 -6.68 -47.36
C GLU A 686 -7.15 -7.90 -47.53
N LEU A 687 -6.92 -8.63 -46.43
CA LEU A 687 -6.14 -9.87 -46.41
C LEU A 687 -7.06 -11.02 -45.99
N ARG A 688 -7.23 -12.06 -46.81
CA ARG A 688 -8.14 -13.19 -46.52
C ARG A 688 -7.47 -14.55 -46.66
N TYR A 689 -7.88 -15.53 -45.87
CA TYR A 689 -7.43 -16.91 -46.05
C TYR A 689 -8.06 -17.53 -47.31
N ILE A 690 -7.26 -18.25 -48.11
CA ILE A 690 -7.71 -18.90 -49.35
C ILE A 690 -7.49 -20.43 -49.37
N GLY A 691 -6.90 -20.99 -48.30
CA GLY A 691 -6.79 -22.43 -48.11
C GLY A 691 -5.36 -22.91 -47.80
N ARG A 692 -5.16 -24.22 -47.95
CA ARG A 692 -3.90 -24.93 -47.65
C ARG A 692 -3.58 -25.96 -48.72
N MET A 693 -2.31 -26.36 -48.85
CA MET A 693 -1.87 -27.37 -49.81
C MET A 693 -0.68 -28.16 -49.30
N PHE A 694 -0.66 -29.47 -49.58
CA PHE A 694 0.56 -30.26 -49.52
C PHE A 694 1.41 -30.06 -50.79
N VAL A 695 2.68 -29.70 -50.60
CA VAL A 695 3.68 -29.56 -51.66
C VAL A 695 4.85 -30.52 -51.39
N LYS A 696 5.61 -30.89 -52.44
CA LYS A 696 6.86 -31.64 -52.27
C LYS A 696 7.97 -30.65 -51.93
N GLY A 697 8.74 -30.90 -50.87
CA GLY A 697 9.81 -29.99 -50.41
C GLY A 697 10.93 -29.77 -51.44
N ALA A 698 11.18 -30.76 -52.29
CA ALA A 698 12.10 -30.65 -53.43
C ALA A 698 11.49 -29.99 -54.69
N GLY A 699 10.17 -29.76 -54.72
CA GLY A 699 9.49 -29.04 -55.80
C GLY A 699 9.62 -27.53 -55.70
N LYS A 700 9.10 -26.79 -56.68
CA LYS A 700 9.24 -25.33 -56.81
C LYS A 700 7.89 -24.60 -56.81
N PRO A 701 7.79 -23.36 -56.31
CA PRO A 701 6.55 -22.58 -56.39
C PRO A 701 6.03 -22.41 -57.82
N MET A 702 6.92 -22.24 -58.81
CA MET A 702 6.53 -22.12 -60.22
C MET A 702 5.76 -23.34 -60.77
N GLU A 703 5.95 -24.53 -60.20
CA GLU A 703 5.32 -25.78 -60.65
C GLU A 703 3.85 -25.90 -60.20
N ILE A 704 3.43 -25.09 -59.22
CA ILE A 704 2.08 -25.13 -58.63
C ILE A 704 1.26 -23.85 -58.85
N LEU A 705 1.79 -22.84 -59.57
CA LEU A 705 1.11 -21.55 -59.80
C LEU A 705 -0.31 -21.72 -60.33
N ALA A 706 -0.55 -22.58 -61.32
CA ALA A 706 -1.90 -22.81 -61.85
C ALA A 706 -2.88 -23.41 -60.82
N ARG A 707 -2.38 -24.18 -59.84
CA ARG A 707 -3.20 -24.70 -58.72
C ARG A 707 -3.46 -23.62 -57.67
N ILE A 708 -2.46 -22.79 -57.41
CA ILE A 708 -2.54 -21.63 -56.53
C ILE A 708 -3.53 -20.60 -57.07
N ASN A 709 -3.39 -20.16 -58.34
CA ASN A 709 -4.28 -19.21 -59.01
C ASN A 709 -5.74 -19.69 -59.02
N LYS A 710 -5.99 -21.00 -59.06
CA LYS A 710 -7.33 -21.57 -58.97
C LYS A 710 -8.01 -21.33 -57.61
N MET A 711 -7.27 -21.21 -56.51
CA MET A 711 -7.84 -21.01 -55.16
C MET A 711 -8.66 -19.71 -55.03
N PRO A 712 -8.13 -18.51 -55.38
CA PRO A 712 -8.91 -17.27 -55.38
C PRO A 712 -9.78 -17.09 -56.64
N GLY A 713 -9.76 -18.04 -57.58
CA GLY A 713 -10.52 -17.97 -58.84
C GLY A 713 -9.86 -17.16 -59.96
N PHE A 714 -8.53 -17.06 -59.99
CA PHE A 714 -7.78 -16.37 -61.04
C PHE A 714 -7.55 -17.26 -62.27
N GLY A 715 -7.13 -16.64 -63.39
CA GLY A 715 -6.68 -17.36 -64.57
C GLY A 715 -5.44 -18.23 -64.28
N PRO A 716 -5.24 -19.36 -64.97
CA PRO A 716 -4.12 -20.26 -64.68
C PRO A 716 -2.76 -19.56 -64.87
N ASP A 717 -2.67 -18.69 -65.88
CA ASP A 717 -1.47 -17.94 -66.26
C ASP A 717 -1.44 -16.50 -65.67
N GLU A 718 -2.29 -16.20 -64.69
CA GLU A 718 -2.30 -14.88 -64.01
C GLU A 718 -0.97 -14.64 -63.27
N GLU A 719 -0.39 -13.46 -63.44
CA GLU A 719 0.86 -13.09 -62.77
C GLU A 719 0.60 -12.67 -61.32
N ILE A 720 1.19 -13.44 -60.40
CA ILE A 720 1.07 -13.26 -58.96
C ILE A 720 2.43 -13.19 -58.28
N GLU A 721 2.52 -12.43 -57.19
CA GLU A 721 3.67 -12.38 -56.29
C GLU A 721 3.41 -13.23 -55.05
N LEU A 722 4.48 -13.75 -54.47
CA LEU A 722 4.45 -14.68 -53.34
C LEU A 722 5.38 -14.17 -52.24
N TYR A 723 4.85 -14.04 -51.02
CA TYR A 723 5.60 -13.60 -49.85
C TYR A 723 5.47 -14.61 -48.72
N GLU A 724 6.53 -14.88 -47.98
CA GLU A 724 6.51 -15.72 -46.79
C GLU A 724 6.23 -14.89 -45.55
N GLU A 725 5.21 -15.26 -44.77
CA GLU A 725 4.90 -14.61 -43.49
C GLU A 725 5.69 -15.29 -42.34
N ILE A 726 6.86 -14.73 -42.01
CA ILE A 726 7.86 -15.33 -41.13
C ILE A 726 7.65 -14.92 -39.65
N LYS A 727 7.51 -13.61 -39.38
CA LYS A 727 7.53 -13.06 -38.01
C LYS A 727 6.81 -11.70 -37.93
N PHE A 728 6.27 -11.37 -36.74
CA PHE A 728 5.56 -10.11 -36.48
C PHE A 728 6.16 -9.28 -35.33
N GLU A 729 6.65 -9.95 -34.29
CA GLU A 729 7.12 -9.31 -33.05
C GLU A 729 8.58 -9.69 -32.77
N PRO A 730 9.49 -8.75 -32.49
CA PRO A 730 9.24 -7.32 -32.29
C PRO A 730 9.09 -6.50 -33.58
N ASN A 731 9.46 -7.08 -34.74
CA ASN A 731 9.37 -6.43 -36.05
C ASN A 731 8.72 -7.40 -37.04
N VAL A 732 8.02 -6.86 -38.03
CA VAL A 732 7.48 -7.62 -39.17
C VAL A 732 8.61 -8.13 -40.06
N MET A 733 8.53 -9.41 -40.43
CA MET A 733 9.40 -10.06 -41.40
C MET A 733 8.51 -10.81 -42.39
N CYS A 734 8.44 -10.28 -43.60
CA CYS A 734 7.65 -10.80 -44.71
C CYS A 734 8.53 -10.73 -45.98
N GLU A 735 9.01 -11.87 -46.47
CA GLU A 735 10.04 -11.92 -47.53
C GLU A 735 9.49 -12.43 -48.86
N HIS A 736 9.96 -11.88 -49.98
CA HIS A 736 9.51 -12.32 -51.31
C HIS A 736 10.12 -13.68 -51.69
N ILE A 737 9.28 -14.63 -52.12
CA ILE A 737 9.67 -16.00 -52.46
C ILE A 737 10.11 -16.09 -53.92
N ASP A 738 11.37 -16.46 -54.19
CA ASP A 738 11.81 -16.78 -55.56
C ASP A 738 11.13 -18.08 -56.05
N LYS A 739 10.25 -17.91 -57.04
CA LYS A 739 9.48 -18.97 -57.70
C LYS A 739 10.35 -20.08 -58.33
N LYS A 740 11.65 -19.83 -58.55
CA LYS A 740 12.61 -20.75 -59.19
C LYS A 740 13.36 -21.66 -58.21
N LEU A 741 13.41 -21.29 -56.92
CA LEU A 741 14.01 -22.09 -55.85
C LEU A 741 13.06 -23.22 -55.43
N THR A 742 13.57 -24.22 -54.73
CA THR A 742 12.72 -25.26 -54.13
C THR A 742 12.22 -24.81 -52.77
N PHE A 743 11.06 -25.31 -52.32
CA PHE A 743 10.50 -24.92 -51.02
C PHE A 743 11.49 -25.11 -49.87
N ARG A 744 12.23 -26.22 -49.83
CA ARG A 744 13.29 -26.47 -48.83
C ARG A 744 14.48 -25.50 -48.94
N THR A 745 14.86 -25.04 -50.13
CA THR A 745 15.93 -24.04 -50.29
C THR A 745 15.49 -22.68 -49.78
N SER A 746 14.21 -22.35 -49.93
CA SER A 746 13.56 -21.18 -49.31
C SER A 746 13.22 -21.38 -47.83
N GLN A 747 13.73 -22.42 -47.17
CA GLN A 747 13.52 -22.73 -45.74
C GLN A 747 12.05 -22.99 -45.32
N LEU A 748 11.13 -23.20 -46.26
CA LEU A 748 9.72 -23.46 -45.97
C LEU A 748 9.51 -24.86 -45.36
N GLU A 749 8.74 -24.90 -44.28
CA GLU A 749 8.40 -26.05 -43.45
C GLU A 749 6.87 -26.19 -43.21
N ASP A 750 6.48 -27.25 -42.52
CA ASP A 750 5.09 -27.51 -42.16
C ASP A 750 4.53 -26.37 -41.28
N GLY A 751 3.41 -25.78 -41.73
CA GLY A 751 2.74 -24.67 -41.05
C GLY A 751 3.16 -23.27 -41.52
N ASP A 752 3.96 -23.16 -42.59
CA ASP A 752 4.28 -21.86 -43.16
C ASP A 752 3.14 -21.26 -43.97
N ILE A 753 3.10 -19.93 -43.96
CA ILE A 753 2.05 -19.12 -44.57
C ILE A 753 2.68 -18.37 -45.73
N ILE A 754 2.13 -18.59 -46.92
CA ILE A 754 2.44 -17.82 -48.11
C ILE A 754 1.31 -16.82 -48.33
N CYS A 755 1.65 -15.55 -48.34
CA CYS A 755 0.77 -14.47 -48.78
C CYS A 755 0.91 -14.26 -50.28
N LEU A 756 -0.20 -14.05 -50.97
CA LEU A 756 -0.28 -13.87 -52.41
C LEU A 756 -0.88 -12.54 -52.76
N GLN A 757 -0.43 -12.01 -53.88
CA GLN A 757 -0.86 -10.74 -54.41
C GLN A 757 -0.87 -10.81 -55.94
N LYS A 758 -1.79 -10.10 -56.59
CA LYS A 758 -1.72 -9.89 -58.04
C LYS A 758 -0.67 -8.83 -58.36
N TYR A 759 0.19 -9.09 -59.34
CA TYR A 759 1.12 -8.08 -59.82
C TYR A 759 0.36 -6.91 -60.45
N SER A 760 0.68 -5.68 -60.07
CA SER A 760 0.05 -4.47 -60.63
C SER A 760 0.95 -3.24 -60.45
N GLU A 761 1.48 -2.72 -61.56
CA GLU A 761 2.25 -1.46 -61.55
C GLU A 761 1.41 -0.27 -61.02
N VAL A 762 0.09 -0.29 -61.26
CA VAL A 762 -0.85 0.75 -60.81
C VAL A 762 -1.04 0.76 -59.29
N ALA A 763 -0.92 -0.39 -58.62
CA ALA A 763 -1.07 -0.47 -57.17
C ALA A 763 0.04 0.32 -56.46
N SER A 764 1.26 0.31 -56.99
CA SER A 764 2.42 1.03 -56.45
C SER A 764 2.28 2.56 -56.44
N GLU A 765 1.42 3.13 -57.29
CA GLU A 765 1.18 4.58 -57.36
C GLU A 765 -0.11 5.03 -56.67
N GLN A 766 -1.11 4.13 -56.52
CA GLN A 766 -2.48 4.50 -56.10
C GLN A 766 -2.92 3.89 -54.78
N CYS A 767 -2.30 2.82 -54.30
CA CYS A 767 -2.67 2.15 -53.05
C CYS A 767 -1.80 2.64 -51.89
N ARG A 768 -2.39 2.79 -50.70
CA ARG A 768 -1.68 3.24 -49.48
C ARG A 768 -0.67 2.21 -48.98
N TYR A 769 -0.99 0.92 -49.18
CA TYR A 769 -0.17 -0.23 -48.83
C TYR A 769 -0.06 -1.11 -50.09
N PRO A 770 0.91 -0.82 -50.97
CA PRO A 770 0.96 -1.41 -52.31
C PRO A 770 1.35 -2.88 -52.31
N ASP A 771 1.89 -3.42 -51.20
CA ASP A 771 2.34 -4.80 -51.09
C ASP A 771 2.00 -5.46 -49.72
N VAL A 772 2.17 -6.78 -49.63
CA VAL A 772 1.93 -7.53 -48.38
C VAL A 772 2.85 -7.05 -47.23
N PRO A 773 4.18 -6.86 -47.40
CA PRO A 773 5.04 -6.38 -46.32
C PRO A 773 4.59 -5.03 -45.74
N SER A 774 4.30 -4.04 -46.58
CA SER A 774 3.86 -2.70 -46.13
C SER A 774 2.50 -2.73 -45.43
N PHE A 775 1.57 -3.57 -45.88
CA PHE A 775 0.29 -3.78 -45.20
C PHE A 775 0.48 -4.40 -43.80
N LEU A 776 1.30 -5.46 -43.68
CA LEU A 776 1.58 -6.09 -42.40
C LEU A 776 2.35 -5.16 -41.45
N GLU A 777 3.26 -4.33 -41.96
CA GLU A 777 3.97 -3.30 -41.18
C GLU A 777 3.01 -2.21 -40.66
N TYR A 778 2.03 -1.78 -41.47
CA TYR A 778 0.95 -0.92 -41.00
C TYR A 778 0.16 -1.59 -39.87
N VAL A 779 -0.33 -2.82 -40.06
CA VAL A 779 -1.12 -3.50 -39.04
C VAL A 779 -0.32 -3.71 -37.74
N HIS A 780 0.97 -4.04 -37.82
CA HIS A 780 1.85 -4.15 -36.66
C HIS A 780 1.96 -2.83 -35.89
N ASN A 781 2.12 -1.73 -36.61
CA ASN A 781 2.29 -0.41 -36.01
C ASN A 781 0.96 0.26 -35.63
N ARG A 782 -0.18 -0.21 -36.11
CA ARG A 782 -1.50 0.36 -35.83
C ARG A 782 -1.82 0.33 -34.32
N GLN A 783 -2.20 1.48 -33.77
CA GLN A 783 -2.65 1.65 -32.40
C GLN A 783 -3.81 2.66 -32.36
N VAL A 784 -4.98 2.20 -31.90
CA VAL A 784 -6.09 3.12 -31.57
C VAL A 784 -5.80 3.73 -30.21
N VAL A 785 -5.90 5.05 -30.08
CA VAL A 785 -5.69 5.81 -28.83
C VAL A 785 -6.94 6.62 -28.52
N ARG A 786 -7.41 6.52 -27.28
CA ARG A 786 -8.54 7.28 -26.72
C ARG A 786 -8.04 8.55 -26.08
N PHE A 787 -8.66 9.67 -26.43
CA PHE A 787 -8.29 10.99 -25.94
C PHE A 787 -9.33 11.54 -24.97
N ARG A 788 -8.87 12.21 -23.92
CA ARG A 788 -9.68 12.90 -22.91
C ARG A 788 -9.16 14.30 -22.68
N SER A 789 -10.03 15.31 -22.62
CA SER A 789 -9.64 16.61 -22.06
C SER A 789 -9.17 16.47 -20.60
N LEU A 790 -8.10 17.17 -20.24
CA LEU A 790 -7.59 17.25 -18.87
C LEU A 790 -8.61 17.87 -17.89
N GLU A 791 -9.54 18.69 -18.40
CA GLU A 791 -10.66 19.25 -17.62
C GLU A 791 -11.72 18.20 -17.27
N LYS A 792 -11.84 17.13 -18.07
CA LYS A 792 -12.84 16.06 -17.93
C LYS A 792 -12.19 14.66 -17.94
N PRO A 793 -11.33 14.33 -16.98
CA PRO A 793 -10.43 13.17 -17.07
C PRO A 793 -11.10 11.78 -17.01
N LYS A 794 -12.44 11.73 -16.89
CA LYS A 794 -13.26 10.52 -16.80
C LYS A 794 -14.05 10.20 -18.08
N GLU A 795 -14.15 11.14 -19.02
CA GLU A 795 -14.96 11.01 -20.23
C GLU A 795 -14.03 10.76 -21.43
N ASP A 796 -14.30 9.70 -22.21
CA ASP A 796 -13.64 9.47 -23.50
C ASP A 796 -14.28 10.43 -24.52
N GLU A 797 -13.50 11.37 -25.06
CA GLU A 797 -14.01 12.46 -25.91
C GLU A 797 -13.98 12.08 -27.39
N PHE A 798 -12.89 11.46 -27.83
CA PHE A 798 -12.74 10.86 -29.16
C PHE A 798 -11.67 9.78 -29.17
N SER A 799 -11.50 9.11 -30.31
CA SER A 799 -10.44 8.12 -30.53
C SER A 799 -9.79 8.37 -31.89
N LEU A 800 -8.47 8.23 -31.97
CA LEU A 800 -7.72 8.32 -33.22
C LEU A 800 -6.93 7.04 -33.47
N GLU A 801 -6.83 6.67 -34.75
CA GLU A 801 -5.88 5.65 -35.19
C GLU A 801 -4.52 6.30 -35.44
N LEU A 802 -3.51 5.77 -34.77
CA LEU A 802 -2.13 6.24 -34.80
C LEU A 802 -1.18 5.06 -35.11
N SER A 803 0.08 5.38 -35.42
CA SER A 803 1.18 4.43 -35.48
C SER A 803 1.93 4.46 -34.16
N LYS A 804 2.33 3.29 -33.65
CA LYS A 804 3.27 3.13 -32.53
C LYS A 804 4.56 3.93 -32.74
N LEU A 805 5.00 4.08 -33.98
CA LEU A 805 6.21 4.80 -34.38
C LEU A 805 6.03 6.32 -34.45
N HIS A 806 4.80 6.85 -34.35
CA HIS A 806 4.58 8.29 -34.37
C HIS A 806 5.35 8.97 -33.24
N ASN A 807 6.08 10.04 -33.58
CA ASN A 807 6.72 10.90 -32.60
C ASN A 807 5.70 11.86 -31.97
N TYR A 808 6.12 12.66 -30.99
CA TYR A 808 5.23 13.62 -30.30
C TYR A 808 4.52 14.58 -31.28
N ASP A 809 5.22 15.11 -32.27
CA ASP A 809 4.68 16.06 -33.25
C ASP A 809 3.63 15.40 -34.15
N ASP A 810 3.90 14.19 -34.67
CA ASP A 810 2.96 13.40 -35.50
C ASP A 810 1.63 13.11 -34.78
N VAL A 811 1.67 12.96 -33.45
CA VAL A 811 0.48 12.74 -32.61
C VAL A 811 -0.29 14.05 -32.44
N VAL A 812 0.39 15.14 -32.03
CA VAL A 812 -0.33 16.41 -31.82
C VAL A 812 -0.86 17.03 -33.11
N GLU A 813 -0.21 16.83 -34.27
CA GLU A 813 -0.73 17.27 -35.57
C GLU A 813 -2.10 16.64 -35.88
N ARG A 814 -2.25 15.33 -35.65
CA ARG A 814 -3.53 14.64 -35.85
C ARG A 814 -4.59 15.04 -34.83
N VAL A 815 -4.19 15.26 -33.58
CA VAL A 815 -5.11 15.77 -32.55
C VAL A 815 -5.56 17.19 -32.90
N ALA A 816 -4.66 18.06 -33.35
CA ALA A 816 -4.98 19.42 -33.78
C ALA A 816 -5.94 19.44 -34.97
N HIS A 817 -5.68 18.63 -35.99
CA HIS A 817 -6.58 18.46 -37.14
C HIS A 817 -7.96 17.94 -36.72
N HIS A 818 -8.04 17.04 -35.73
CA HIS A 818 -9.33 16.57 -35.20
C HIS A 818 -10.08 17.66 -34.41
N LEU A 819 -9.36 18.50 -33.66
CA LEU A 819 -9.92 19.59 -32.85
C LEU A 819 -10.17 20.89 -33.64
N GLY A 820 -9.74 20.97 -34.91
CA GLY A 820 -9.82 22.20 -35.70
C GLY A 820 -8.87 23.31 -35.22
N LEU A 821 -7.70 22.95 -34.69
CA LEU A 821 -6.68 23.89 -34.22
C LEU A 821 -5.62 24.12 -35.30
N ASP A 822 -5.36 25.39 -35.64
CA ASP A 822 -4.38 25.79 -36.65
C ASP A 822 -2.91 25.53 -36.23
N ASP A 823 -2.64 25.47 -34.92
CA ASP A 823 -1.29 25.33 -34.36
C ASP A 823 -1.19 24.10 -33.44
N PRO A 824 -0.65 22.96 -33.95
CA PRO A 824 -0.48 21.75 -33.16
C PRO A 824 0.47 21.90 -31.96
N SER A 825 1.40 22.87 -32.00
CA SER A 825 2.39 23.04 -30.93
C SER A 825 1.77 23.48 -29.61
N LYS A 826 0.53 23.99 -29.63
CA LYS A 826 -0.24 24.37 -28.44
C LYS A 826 -0.85 23.18 -27.70
N ILE A 827 -0.76 21.96 -28.21
CA ILE A 827 -1.31 20.77 -27.56
C ILE A 827 -0.28 20.17 -26.60
N ARG A 828 -0.64 20.11 -25.32
CA ARG A 828 0.14 19.39 -24.30
C ARG A 828 -0.52 18.06 -23.96
N LEU A 829 0.22 16.98 -24.11
CA LEU A 829 -0.23 15.62 -23.81
C LEU A 829 0.21 15.20 -22.41
N THR A 830 -0.62 14.38 -21.74
CA THR A 830 -0.33 13.77 -20.44
C THR A 830 -0.69 12.28 -20.48
N SER A 831 0.24 11.39 -20.12
CA SER A 831 -0.05 9.94 -20.09
C SER A 831 -1.05 9.58 -18.99
N HIS A 832 -1.79 8.50 -19.19
CA HIS A 832 -2.63 7.89 -18.16
C HIS A 832 -1.81 7.12 -17.11
N ASN A 833 -2.31 7.10 -15.86
CA ASN A 833 -1.84 6.24 -14.79
C ASN A 833 -2.83 5.09 -14.57
N CYS A 834 -2.48 3.90 -15.06
CA CYS A 834 -3.27 2.68 -14.96
C CYS A 834 -3.66 2.27 -13.53
N TYR A 835 -2.89 2.65 -12.50
CA TYR A 835 -3.19 2.31 -11.10
C TYR A 835 -4.23 3.24 -10.47
N SER A 836 -4.09 4.55 -10.67
CA SER A 836 -5.01 5.55 -10.10
C SER A 836 -6.20 5.87 -11.01
N GLN A 837 -6.19 5.41 -12.26
CA GLN A 837 -7.19 5.71 -13.29
C GLN A 837 -7.37 7.23 -13.52
N GLN A 838 -6.26 7.98 -13.47
CA GLN A 838 -6.19 9.44 -13.57
C GLN A 838 -5.00 9.86 -14.47
N PRO A 839 -4.95 11.11 -14.98
CA PRO A 839 -3.74 11.66 -15.60
C PRO A 839 -2.53 11.60 -14.65
N LYS A 840 -1.33 11.41 -15.19
CA LYS A 840 -0.09 11.53 -14.40
C LYS A 840 0.08 12.98 -13.88
N PRO A 841 0.68 13.20 -12.69
CA PRO A 841 0.87 14.55 -12.14
C PRO A 841 1.80 15.46 -12.96
N GLN A 842 2.58 14.90 -13.88
CA GLN A 842 3.46 15.65 -14.77
C GLN A 842 3.06 15.37 -16.23
N PRO A 843 2.89 16.40 -17.07
CA PRO A 843 2.64 16.23 -18.49
C PRO A 843 3.86 15.67 -19.21
N ILE A 844 3.65 15.11 -20.39
CA ILE A 844 4.71 14.62 -21.25
C ILE A 844 5.55 15.82 -21.71
N LYS A 845 6.87 15.73 -21.57
CA LYS A 845 7.77 16.75 -22.09
C LYS A 845 7.74 16.70 -23.63
N TYR A 846 7.62 17.86 -24.27
CA TYR A 846 7.82 18.01 -25.71
C TYR A 846 9.09 17.29 -26.17
N ARG A 847 8.95 16.34 -27.11
CA ARG A 847 10.02 15.46 -27.60
C ARG A 847 10.86 14.75 -26.51
N GLY A 848 10.31 14.59 -25.30
CA GLY A 848 10.97 13.88 -24.20
C GLY A 848 10.87 12.36 -24.28
N VAL A 849 10.20 11.85 -25.32
CA VAL A 849 9.96 10.45 -25.65
C VAL A 849 9.96 10.34 -27.18
N GLU A 850 10.58 9.29 -27.73
CA GLU A 850 10.77 9.16 -29.18
C GLU A 850 9.50 8.71 -29.91
N HIS A 851 8.78 7.71 -29.36
CA HIS A 851 7.66 7.07 -30.03
C HIS A 851 6.40 6.95 -29.16
N LEU A 852 5.24 6.86 -29.82
CA LEU A 852 3.93 6.68 -29.17
C LEU A 852 3.88 5.41 -28.31
N SER A 853 4.54 4.33 -28.73
CA SER A 853 4.67 3.10 -27.92
C SER A 853 5.16 3.37 -26.51
N ASP A 854 6.15 4.25 -26.36
CA ASP A 854 6.77 4.57 -25.08
C ASP A 854 5.92 5.56 -24.26
N ILE A 855 5.25 6.49 -24.95
CA ILE A 855 4.28 7.44 -24.36
C ILE A 855 3.13 6.71 -23.63
N LEU A 856 2.71 5.56 -24.19
CA LEU A 856 1.60 4.73 -23.71
C LEU A 856 2.01 3.73 -22.61
N ILE A 857 3.31 3.59 -22.29
CA ILE A 857 3.79 2.63 -21.27
C ILE A 857 3.87 3.27 -19.87
N HIS A 858 3.45 2.50 -18.87
CA HIS A 858 3.60 2.83 -17.45
C HIS A 858 3.83 1.57 -16.61
N TYR A 859 4.98 1.47 -15.93
CA TYR A 859 5.38 0.31 -15.12
C TYR A 859 5.12 -1.05 -15.80
N ASN A 860 5.54 -1.17 -17.07
CA ASN A 860 5.38 -2.36 -17.92
C ASN A 860 3.92 -2.72 -18.30
N GLN A 861 2.96 -1.82 -18.10
CA GLN A 861 1.61 -1.91 -18.69
C GLN A 861 1.46 -0.86 -19.80
N THR A 862 0.88 -1.26 -20.92
CA THR A 862 0.43 -0.36 -21.98
C THR A 862 -0.98 0.15 -21.68
N SER A 863 -1.19 1.45 -21.87
CA SER A 863 -2.51 2.09 -21.80
C SER A 863 -2.81 2.78 -23.11
N ASP A 864 -4.01 2.59 -23.65
CA ASP A 864 -4.49 3.25 -24.86
C ASP A 864 -5.10 4.64 -24.61
N ILE A 865 -4.98 5.20 -23.40
CA ILE A 865 -5.57 6.47 -23.00
C ILE A 865 -4.50 7.57 -22.91
N LEU A 866 -4.73 8.69 -23.60
CA LEU A 866 -3.99 9.93 -23.43
C LEU A 866 -4.92 11.09 -23.03
N TYR A 867 -4.37 11.98 -22.21
CA TYR A 867 -5.01 13.25 -21.86
C TYR A 867 -4.40 14.37 -22.68
N TYR A 868 -5.21 15.36 -23.05
CA TYR A 868 -4.74 16.58 -23.72
C TYR A 868 -5.29 17.85 -23.07
N GLU A 869 -4.58 18.95 -23.28
CA GLU A 869 -5.04 20.31 -23.02
C GLU A 869 -4.52 21.24 -24.12
N VAL A 870 -5.22 22.36 -24.33
CA VAL A 870 -4.86 23.37 -25.32
C VAL A 870 -4.27 24.58 -24.59
N LEU A 871 -3.04 24.94 -24.95
CA LEU A 871 -2.29 26.04 -24.35
C LEU A 871 -2.55 27.37 -25.08
N ASP A 872 -2.30 28.48 -24.39
CA ASP A 872 -2.34 29.83 -24.96
C ASP A 872 -1.14 30.09 -25.90
N ILE A 873 0.04 29.57 -25.55
CA ILE A 873 1.30 29.66 -26.30
C ILE A 873 1.84 28.27 -26.70
N PRO A 874 2.68 28.18 -27.76
CA PRO A 874 3.39 26.97 -28.15
C PRO A 874 4.12 26.27 -26.99
N LEU A 875 3.96 24.95 -26.87
CA LEU A 875 4.64 24.14 -25.86
C LEU A 875 6.18 24.23 -25.91
N PRO A 876 6.85 24.28 -27.09
CA PRO A 876 8.31 24.45 -27.15
C PRO A 876 8.77 25.78 -26.53
N GLU A 877 8.02 26.85 -26.74
CA GLU A 877 8.28 28.16 -26.13
C GLU A 877 8.03 28.12 -24.62
N LEU A 878 6.88 27.57 -24.20
CA LEU A 878 6.52 27.41 -22.79
C LEU A 878 7.59 26.61 -22.01
N GLN A 879 8.25 25.62 -22.63
CA GLN A 879 9.34 24.87 -22.01
C GLN A 879 10.65 25.66 -21.86
N GLY A 880 10.89 26.69 -22.66
CA GLY A 880 12.03 27.60 -22.49
C GLY A 880 11.83 28.60 -21.34
N LEU A 881 10.58 28.83 -20.97
CA LEU A 881 10.17 29.76 -19.92
C LEU A 881 10.08 29.05 -18.55
N LYS A 882 10.17 29.83 -17.48
CA LYS A 882 9.66 29.48 -16.15
C LYS A 882 8.43 30.35 -15.87
N THR A 883 7.38 29.72 -15.37
CA THR A 883 6.15 30.41 -14.95
C THR A 883 6.22 30.58 -13.44
N LEU A 884 6.21 31.82 -12.95
CA LEU A 884 6.13 32.15 -11.53
C LEU A 884 4.77 32.77 -11.23
N LYS A 885 4.15 32.39 -10.11
CA LYS A 885 2.98 33.07 -9.56
C LYS A 885 3.45 33.95 -8.40
N VAL A 886 3.39 35.26 -8.58
CA VAL A 886 3.86 36.25 -7.61
C VAL A 886 2.68 37.04 -7.07
N ALA A 887 2.49 37.02 -5.76
CA ALA A 887 1.51 37.84 -5.05
C ALA A 887 2.11 39.24 -4.85
N PHE A 888 1.55 40.25 -5.51
CA PHE A 888 1.94 41.65 -5.31
C PHE A 888 1.09 42.26 -4.18
N HIS A 889 1.76 42.89 -3.21
CA HIS A 889 1.15 43.62 -2.11
C HIS A 889 1.31 45.12 -2.36
N HIS A 890 0.21 45.84 -2.52
CA HIS A 890 0.23 47.29 -2.75
C HIS A 890 0.64 48.05 -1.48
N ALA A 891 1.44 49.11 -1.63
CA ALA A 891 1.87 49.95 -0.50
C ALA A 891 0.74 50.81 0.11
N THR A 892 -0.37 51.03 -0.63
CA THR A 892 -1.44 51.98 -0.29
C THR A 892 -2.85 51.41 -0.31
N LYS A 893 -3.02 50.15 -0.76
CA LYS A 893 -4.30 49.43 -0.83
C LYS A 893 -4.13 48.09 -0.11
N ASP A 894 -5.09 47.69 0.72
CA ASP A 894 -5.09 46.36 1.36
C ASP A 894 -5.60 45.28 0.38
N GLU A 895 -4.96 45.22 -0.80
CA GLU A 895 -5.29 44.32 -1.90
C GLU A 895 -4.06 43.51 -2.30
N VAL A 896 -4.24 42.20 -2.48
CA VAL A 896 -3.20 41.26 -2.92
C VAL A 896 -3.59 40.68 -4.27
N VAL A 897 -2.79 40.96 -5.30
CA VAL A 897 -3.05 40.50 -6.67
C VAL A 897 -2.01 39.48 -7.10
N ILE A 898 -2.44 38.31 -7.58
CA ILE A 898 -1.53 37.26 -8.05
C ILE A 898 -1.26 37.45 -9.55
N HIS A 899 -0.04 37.87 -9.88
CA HIS A 899 0.43 37.98 -11.25
C HIS A 899 1.14 36.69 -11.69
N THR A 900 0.77 36.20 -12.88
CA THR A 900 1.49 35.08 -13.52
C THR A 900 2.55 35.65 -14.45
N ILE A 901 3.82 35.47 -14.10
CA ILE A 901 4.99 35.97 -14.83
C ILE A 901 5.62 34.80 -15.57
N ARG A 902 5.88 34.95 -16.87
CA ARG A 902 6.55 33.94 -17.70
C ARG A 902 7.81 34.55 -18.31
N LEU A 903 8.98 34.10 -17.86
CA LEU A 903 10.27 34.62 -18.32
C LEU A 903 11.23 33.47 -18.66
N PRO A 904 12.23 33.67 -19.54
CA PRO A 904 13.26 32.67 -19.82
C PRO A 904 13.91 32.14 -18.54
N LYS A 905 14.20 30.84 -18.45
CA LYS A 905 14.77 30.22 -17.23
C LYS A 905 16.06 30.89 -16.71
N GLN A 906 16.85 31.45 -17.63
CA GLN A 906 18.11 32.15 -17.30
C GLN A 906 17.91 33.59 -16.82
N SER A 907 16.69 34.13 -16.87
CA SER A 907 16.35 35.43 -16.29
C SER A 907 16.57 35.46 -14.79
N THR A 908 16.69 36.68 -14.28
CA THR A 908 16.99 37.03 -12.91
C THR A 908 15.74 37.52 -12.19
N VAL A 909 15.82 37.64 -10.86
CA VAL A 909 14.76 38.27 -10.06
C VAL A 909 14.58 39.75 -10.40
N GLY A 910 15.62 40.44 -10.87
CA GLY A 910 15.50 41.77 -11.45
C GLY A 910 14.52 41.80 -12.63
N ASP A 911 14.66 40.87 -13.58
CA ASP A 911 13.78 40.78 -14.75
C ASP A 911 12.31 40.48 -14.35
N VAL A 912 12.09 39.67 -13.31
CA VAL A 912 10.75 39.39 -12.74
C VAL A 912 10.11 40.66 -12.19
N LEU A 913 10.90 41.45 -11.46
CA LEU A 913 10.42 42.69 -10.82
C LEU A 913 10.18 43.78 -11.87
N ASP A 914 11.00 43.86 -12.91
CA ASP A 914 10.78 44.81 -14.02
C ASP A 914 9.57 44.45 -14.89
N ASP A 915 9.33 43.17 -15.18
CA ASP A 915 8.07 42.71 -15.79
C ASP A 915 6.86 43.03 -14.89
N LEU A 916 6.98 42.81 -13.57
CA LEU A 916 5.92 43.12 -12.61
C LEU A 916 5.60 44.63 -12.56
N LYS A 917 6.62 45.51 -12.59
CA LYS A 917 6.43 46.98 -12.66
C LYS A 917 5.58 47.43 -13.85
N THR A 918 5.56 46.68 -14.96
CA THR A 918 4.69 46.99 -16.11
C THR A 918 3.22 46.60 -15.91
N LYS A 919 2.92 45.79 -14.89
CA LYS A 919 1.62 45.16 -14.64
C LYS A 919 0.92 45.67 -13.37
N VAL A 920 1.59 46.51 -12.58
CA VAL A 920 1.10 47.01 -11.28
C VAL A 920 1.17 48.54 -11.21
N GLU A 921 0.22 49.14 -10.48
CA GLU A 921 0.28 50.56 -10.11
C GLU A 921 1.23 50.72 -8.90
N LEU A 922 2.33 51.45 -9.09
CA LEU A 922 3.31 51.79 -8.04
C LEU A 922 2.92 53.10 -7.33
N SER A 923 3.30 53.26 -6.07
CA SER A 923 3.02 54.50 -5.31
C SER A 923 3.72 55.76 -5.87
N HIS A 924 4.92 55.62 -6.46
CA HIS A 924 5.60 56.70 -7.21
C HIS A 924 6.52 56.12 -8.31
N PRO A 925 6.90 56.92 -9.34
CA PRO A 925 7.70 56.44 -10.48
C PRO A 925 9.13 55.95 -10.17
N GLY A 926 9.59 56.14 -8.92
CA GLY A 926 10.91 55.70 -8.44
C GLY A 926 10.83 54.62 -7.35
N ALA A 927 9.67 54.00 -7.17
CA ALA A 927 9.51 52.91 -6.21
C ALA A 927 10.36 51.70 -6.62
N GLU A 928 11.14 51.17 -5.68
CA GLU A 928 11.90 49.94 -5.87
C GLU A 928 11.08 48.77 -5.34
N LEU A 929 11.18 47.61 -6.01
CA LEU A 929 10.48 46.39 -5.58
C LEU A 929 11.48 45.37 -5.05
N ARG A 930 11.04 44.55 -4.09
CA ARG A 930 11.74 43.33 -3.67
C ARG A 930 10.87 42.09 -3.87
N LEU A 931 11.52 40.95 -4.10
CA LEU A 931 10.88 39.64 -4.11
C LEU A 931 11.23 38.87 -2.83
N LEU A 932 10.21 38.31 -2.20
CA LEU A 932 10.25 37.62 -0.92
C LEU A 932 9.74 36.18 -1.06
N GLU A 933 10.36 35.26 -0.32
CA GLU A 933 9.87 33.90 -0.10
C GLU A 933 9.13 33.84 1.25
N VAL A 934 7.82 33.57 1.21
CA VAL A 934 6.95 33.56 2.39
C VAL A 934 6.35 32.17 2.60
N PHE A 935 6.41 31.68 3.85
CA PHE A 935 5.90 30.36 4.24
C PHE A 935 5.49 30.38 5.72
N TYR A 936 4.33 29.80 6.05
CA TYR A 936 3.72 29.86 7.40
C TYR A 936 3.82 31.25 8.08
N HIS A 937 3.38 32.30 7.39
CA HIS A 937 3.34 33.68 7.89
C HIS A 937 4.72 34.25 8.30
N LYS A 938 5.82 33.70 7.77
CA LYS A 938 7.19 34.19 7.98
C LYS A 938 7.90 34.44 6.67
N ILE A 939 8.80 35.42 6.67
CA ILE A 939 9.66 35.75 5.53
C ILE A 939 10.96 34.94 5.68
N TYR A 940 11.19 34.02 4.75
CA TYR A 940 12.36 33.13 4.79
C TYR A 940 13.58 33.71 4.08
N LYS A 941 13.33 34.40 2.96
CA LYS A 941 14.38 34.88 2.06
C LYS A 941 13.94 36.16 1.35
N ILE A 942 14.84 37.14 1.26
CA ILE A 942 14.78 38.17 0.22
C ILE A 942 15.65 37.68 -0.92
N PHE A 943 15.11 37.64 -2.14
CA PHE A 943 15.90 37.27 -3.31
C PHE A 943 16.73 38.47 -3.78
N PRO A 944 18.07 38.35 -3.92
CA PRO A 944 18.87 39.39 -4.55
C PRO A 944 18.53 39.48 -6.04
N LEU A 945 18.59 40.68 -6.60
CA LEU A 945 18.19 40.95 -7.99
C LEU A 945 18.92 40.07 -9.03
N SER A 946 20.14 39.63 -8.73
CA SER A 946 20.97 38.78 -9.59
C SER A 946 20.68 37.28 -9.47
N GLU A 947 19.79 36.83 -8.58
CA GLU A 947 19.47 35.41 -8.47
C GLU A 947 18.64 34.93 -9.68
N LYS A 948 19.04 33.79 -10.26
CA LYS A 948 18.36 33.19 -11.40
C LYS A 948 17.02 32.58 -10.99
N ILE A 949 15.98 32.86 -11.77
CA ILE A 949 14.63 32.36 -11.49
C ILE A 949 14.55 30.83 -11.53
N GLU A 950 15.41 30.17 -12.31
CA GLU A 950 15.53 28.71 -12.36
C GLU A 950 15.66 28.07 -10.96
N ASN A 951 16.36 28.73 -10.02
CA ASN A 951 16.64 28.22 -8.67
C ASN A 951 15.48 28.37 -7.67
N ILE A 952 14.46 29.19 -7.98
CA ILE A 952 13.33 29.48 -7.08
C ILE A 952 12.41 28.24 -6.97
N ASN A 953 11.98 27.87 -5.75
CA ASN A 953 11.08 26.73 -5.55
C ASN A 953 9.61 27.16 -5.46
N ASP A 954 8.93 27.23 -6.60
CA ASP A 954 7.54 27.68 -6.75
C ASP A 954 6.47 26.62 -6.40
N GLN A 955 6.86 25.42 -5.97
CA GLN A 955 5.93 24.31 -5.70
C GLN A 955 5.35 24.29 -4.27
N TYR A 956 6.01 24.94 -3.31
CA TYR A 956 5.65 24.87 -1.88
C TYR A 956 5.63 26.22 -1.16
N TRP A 957 6.20 27.27 -1.77
CA TRP A 957 6.45 28.57 -1.15
C TRP A 957 5.66 29.67 -1.86
N THR A 958 5.17 30.65 -1.11
CA THR A 958 4.49 31.82 -1.70
C THR A 958 5.53 32.87 -2.06
N LEU A 959 5.61 33.24 -3.33
CA LEU A 959 6.42 34.37 -3.78
C LEU A 959 5.61 35.66 -3.60
N ARG A 960 6.08 36.55 -2.72
CA ARG A 960 5.50 37.87 -2.46
C ARG A 960 6.40 38.95 -3.04
N ALA A 961 5.83 39.93 -3.72
CA ALA A 961 6.52 41.14 -4.14
C ALA A 961 5.88 42.37 -3.50
N GLU A 962 6.71 43.32 -3.09
CA GLU A 962 6.27 44.55 -2.42
C GLU A 962 7.22 45.71 -2.74
N GLU A 963 6.70 46.93 -2.60
CA GLU A 963 7.49 48.17 -2.69
C GLU A 963 8.38 48.32 -1.45
N ILE A 964 9.65 48.68 -1.65
CA ILE A 964 10.60 49.01 -0.59
C ILE A 964 10.28 50.42 -0.09
N PRO A 965 9.86 50.60 1.19
CA PRO A 965 9.59 51.92 1.76
C PRO A 965 10.83 52.82 1.74
N GLU A 966 10.63 54.13 1.53
CA GLU A 966 11.73 55.11 1.56
C GLU A 966 12.46 55.13 2.92
N GLU A 967 11.78 54.82 4.04
CA GLU A 967 12.42 54.65 5.37
C GLU A 967 13.48 53.55 5.40
N GLU A 968 13.41 52.54 4.52
CA GLU A 968 14.40 51.46 4.42
C GLU A 968 15.60 51.83 3.53
N LYS A 969 15.52 52.92 2.76
CA LYS A 969 16.59 53.34 1.82
C LYS A 969 17.66 54.23 2.48
N GLU A 970 17.29 54.99 3.51
CA GLU A 970 18.19 55.94 4.21
C GLU A 970 18.73 55.40 5.56
N LEU A 971 19.05 54.10 5.64
CA LEU A 971 19.53 53.45 6.88
C LEU A 971 20.88 54.01 7.36
N GLY A 972 20.90 54.57 8.57
CA GLY A 972 22.10 55.08 9.24
C GLY A 972 23.06 53.97 9.71
N PRO A 973 24.28 54.33 10.14
CA PRO A 973 25.32 53.39 10.59
C PRO A 973 24.90 52.47 11.74
N HIS A 974 23.89 52.85 12.54
CA HIS A 974 23.43 52.14 13.74
C HIS A 974 21.99 51.61 13.65
N ASP A 975 21.26 51.95 12.58
CA ASP A 975 19.89 51.49 12.34
C ASP A 975 19.85 50.01 11.94
N ARG A 976 18.72 49.34 12.20
CA ARG A 976 18.53 47.90 11.95
C ARG A 976 17.19 47.65 11.27
N LEU A 977 17.18 46.81 10.25
CA LEU A 977 15.94 46.31 9.63
C LEU A 977 15.56 44.99 10.31
N ILE A 978 14.40 44.95 10.94
CA ILE A 978 13.91 43.77 11.68
C ILE A 978 12.64 43.20 11.07
N HIS A 979 12.45 41.89 11.27
CA HIS A 979 11.21 41.19 10.95
C HIS A 979 10.17 41.43 12.04
N VAL A 980 8.93 41.70 11.64
CA VAL A 980 7.77 41.82 12.52
C VAL A 980 6.72 40.78 12.11
N TYR A 981 6.38 39.88 13.04
CA TYR A 981 5.42 38.78 12.81
C TYR A 981 4.29 38.83 13.83
N HIS A 982 3.07 38.52 13.40
CA HIS A 982 1.93 38.36 14.31
C HIS A 982 1.92 36.93 14.87
N PHE A 983 1.67 36.79 16.17
CA PHE A 983 1.61 35.49 16.80
C PHE A 983 0.55 35.40 17.89
N MET A 984 0.16 34.17 18.21
CA MET A 984 -0.60 33.85 19.41
C MET A 984 0.18 32.81 20.22
N LYS A 985 0.11 32.93 21.54
CA LYS A 985 0.72 31.98 22.46
C LYS A 985 -0.32 30.93 22.85
N ASP A 986 -0.01 29.66 22.64
CA ASP A 986 -0.86 28.58 23.15
C ASP A 986 -0.61 28.41 24.66
N ALA A 987 -1.65 28.69 25.45
CA ALA A 987 -1.63 28.60 26.90
C ALA A 987 -1.40 27.17 27.44
N THR A 988 -1.64 26.14 26.63
CA THR A 988 -1.52 24.72 27.03
C THR A 988 -0.12 24.15 26.84
N GLN A 989 0.69 24.70 25.91
CA GLN A 989 1.99 24.13 25.53
C GLN A 989 3.15 25.14 25.52
N ASN A 990 2.90 26.41 25.81
CA ASN A 990 3.93 27.46 25.88
C ASN A 990 4.66 27.68 24.52
N GLN A 991 3.98 27.39 23.40
CA GLN A 991 4.47 27.51 22.03
C GLN A 991 3.87 28.74 21.30
N VAL A 992 4.53 29.13 20.21
CA VAL A 992 4.25 30.35 19.45
C VAL A 992 3.74 30.01 18.05
N GLN A 993 2.45 30.21 17.80
CA GLN A 993 1.83 30.05 16.48
C GLN A 993 1.82 31.40 15.76
N ASN A 994 2.40 31.47 14.55
CA ASN A 994 2.44 32.69 13.75
C ASN A 994 1.25 32.73 12.77
N PHE A 995 0.68 33.92 12.56
CA PHE A 995 -0.44 34.16 11.64
C PHE A 995 -0.31 35.55 10.99
N GLY A 996 -1.32 35.99 10.23
CA GLY A 996 -1.35 37.34 9.64
C GLY A 996 -0.33 37.57 8.53
N GLU A 997 -0.04 38.84 8.24
CA GLU A 997 0.91 39.22 7.18
C GLU A 997 2.23 39.70 7.80
N PRO A 998 3.37 39.04 7.53
CA PRO A 998 4.66 39.50 8.02
C PRO A 998 5.11 40.78 7.30
N PHE A 999 5.89 41.62 7.98
CA PHE A 999 6.46 42.84 7.40
C PHE A 999 7.81 43.20 8.02
N PHE A 1000 8.53 44.11 7.38
CA PHE A 1000 9.79 44.69 7.88
C PHE A 1000 9.56 46.03 8.57
N LEU A 1001 10.37 46.32 9.59
CA LEU A 1001 10.38 47.60 10.29
C LEU A 1001 11.83 48.06 10.54
N VAL A 1002 12.11 49.34 10.26
CA VAL A 1002 13.38 49.99 10.62
C VAL A 1002 13.31 50.41 12.09
N ILE A 1003 14.30 50.05 12.89
CA ILE A 1003 14.45 50.53 14.27
C ILE A 1003 15.74 51.34 14.43
N HIS A 1004 15.64 52.48 15.11
CA HIS A 1004 16.77 53.40 15.34
C HIS A 1004 17.49 53.12 16.67
N GLU A 1005 18.76 53.55 16.78
CA GLU A 1005 19.65 53.16 17.89
C GLU A 1005 19.08 53.46 19.29
N THR A 1006 18.40 54.59 19.47
CA THR A 1006 17.81 55.01 20.76
C THR A 1006 16.30 54.83 20.85
N GLU A 1007 15.67 54.18 19.87
CA GLU A 1007 14.20 54.09 19.78
C GLU A 1007 13.63 53.16 20.86
N THR A 1008 12.72 53.70 21.67
CA THR A 1008 12.01 52.97 22.73
C THR A 1008 10.84 52.16 22.16
N LEU A 1009 10.42 51.12 22.86
CA LEU A 1009 9.25 50.33 22.47
C LEU A 1009 7.98 51.20 22.36
N ALA A 1010 7.83 52.23 23.19
CA ALA A 1010 6.71 53.18 23.10
C ALA A 1010 6.65 53.88 21.72
N GLU A 1011 7.81 54.30 21.19
CA GLU A 1011 7.91 54.96 19.88
C GLU A 1011 7.67 53.96 18.72
N VAL A 1012 8.25 52.75 18.84
CA VAL A 1012 8.02 51.63 17.91
C VAL A 1012 6.54 51.24 17.84
N LYS A 1013 5.85 51.17 19.00
CA LYS A 1013 4.40 50.88 19.09
C LYS A 1013 3.57 51.86 18.28
N VAL A 1014 3.83 53.16 18.39
CA VAL A 1014 3.09 54.19 17.62
C VAL A 1014 3.31 54.02 16.11
N ARG A 1015 4.52 53.67 15.66
CA ARG A 1015 4.80 53.38 14.24
C ARG A 1015 4.10 52.12 13.75
N VAL A 1016 4.14 51.04 14.52
CA VAL A 1016 3.46 49.77 14.20
C VAL A 1016 1.93 49.97 14.14
N GLN A 1017 1.35 50.69 15.11
CA GLN A 1017 -0.09 51.00 15.11
C GLN A 1017 -0.49 51.79 13.86
N LYS A 1018 0.27 52.84 13.52
CA LYS A 1018 0.02 53.67 12.34
C LYS A 1018 0.15 52.87 11.04
N ARG A 1019 1.10 51.93 10.96
CA ARG A 1019 1.32 51.08 9.78
C ARG A 1019 0.20 50.05 9.59
N LEU A 1020 -0.26 49.43 10.68
CA LEU A 1020 -1.33 48.42 10.66
C LEU A 1020 -2.75 48.98 10.74
N GLN A 1021 -2.90 50.30 10.97
CA GLN A 1021 -4.18 51.02 11.04
C GLN A 1021 -5.15 50.45 12.11
N VAL A 1022 -4.62 49.91 13.21
CA VAL A 1022 -5.38 49.24 14.26
C VAL A 1022 -5.98 50.27 15.24
N PRO A 1023 -7.30 50.19 15.58
CA PRO A 1023 -7.93 51.07 16.56
C PRO A 1023 -7.27 51.01 17.94
N ASP A 1024 -7.23 52.14 18.66
CA ASP A 1024 -6.60 52.27 19.98
C ASP A 1024 -7.08 51.20 20.99
N GLU A 1025 -8.38 50.90 21.01
CA GLU A 1025 -9.00 49.91 21.91
C GLU A 1025 -8.60 48.44 21.63
N GLU A 1026 -8.17 48.16 20.40
CA GLU A 1026 -7.69 46.84 20.00
C GLU A 1026 -6.18 46.74 20.20
N PHE A 1027 -5.43 47.76 19.73
CA PHE A 1027 -3.98 47.83 19.85
C PHE A 1027 -3.49 47.86 21.30
N ALA A 1028 -4.25 48.48 22.22
CA ALA A 1028 -3.95 48.49 23.65
C ALA A 1028 -3.93 47.08 24.30
N LYS A 1029 -4.48 46.05 23.63
CA LYS A 1029 -4.48 44.65 24.10
C LYS A 1029 -3.26 43.86 23.62
N TRP A 1030 -2.48 44.40 22.68
CA TRP A 1030 -1.39 43.67 22.03
C TRP A 1030 -0.13 43.66 22.91
N LYS A 1031 0.47 42.49 23.11
CA LYS A 1031 1.75 42.36 23.82
C LYS A 1031 2.90 42.30 22.81
N PHE A 1032 4.01 42.97 23.10
CA PHE A 1032 5.17 43.01 22.22
C PHE A 1032 6.29 42.18 22.84
N ALA A 1033 6.88 41.27 22.06
CA ALA A 1033 7.96 40.39 22.52
C ALA A 1033 9.11 40.33 21.52
N PHE A 1034 10.33 40.31 22.02
CA PHE A 1034 11.48 39.84 21.26
C PHE A 1034 11.47 38.31 21.25
N LEU A 1035 11.49 37.70 20.06
CA LEU A 1035 11.49 36.24 19.93
C LEU A 1035 12.82 35.73 19.38
N SER A 1036 13.41 34.78 20.10
CA SER A 1036 14.59 34.06 19.66
C SER A 1036 14.42 32.56 19.90
N LEU A 1037 14.73 31.74 18.88
CA LEU A 1037 14.54 30.28 18.89
C LEU A 1037 13.14 29.84 19.41
N GLY A 1038 12.10 30.58 19.02
CA GLY A 1038 10.71 30.31 19.38
C GLY A 1038 10.30 30.74 20.81
N ARG A 1039 11.18 31.35 21.60
CA ARG A 1039 10.90 31.79 22.97
C ARG A 1039 10.60 33.30 23.01
N PRO A 1040 9.44 33.74 23.53
CA PRO A 1040 9.12 35.16 23.68
C PRO A 1040 9.70 35.76 24.97
N GLU A 1041 10.42 36.87 24.82
CA GLU A 1041 10.81 37.78 25.89
C GLU A 1041 10.02 39.09 25.75
N TYR A 1042 9.08 39.34 26.65
CA TYR A 1042 8.22 40.53 26.59
C TYR A 1042 8.99 41.81 26.89
N LEU A 1043 8.79 42.82 26.05
CA LEU A 1043 9.47 44.11 26.15
C LEU A 1043 8.61 45.12 26.93
N GLN A 1044 9.25 45.98 27.72
CA GLN A 1044 8.63 47.11 28.40
C GLN A 1044 8.69 48.38 27.54
N ASP A 1045 7.78 49.34 27.77
CA ASP A 1045 7.69 50.57 26.96
C ASP A 1045 8.98 51.42 26.98
N SER A 1046 9.78 51.31 28.05
CA SER A 1046 11.09 51.95 28.21
C SER A 1046 12.26 51.20 27.57
N ASP A 1047 12.05 49.98 27.06
CA ASP A 1047 13.13 49.18 26.48
C ASP A 1047 13.54 49.73 25.12
N VAL A 1048 14.85 49.92 24.93
CA VAL A 1048 15.42 50.34 23.65
C VAL A 1048 15.50 49.13 22.73
N VAL A 1049 14.62 49.08 21.72
CA VAL A 1049 14.37 47.87 20.91
C VAL A 1049 15.62 47.45 20.13
N SER A 1050 16.41 48.43 19.66
CA SER A 1050 17.66 48.18 18.91
C SER A 1050 18.58 47.20 19.65
N THR A 1051 18.75 47.37 20.96
CA THR A 1051 19.74 46.66 21.80
C THR A 1051 19.58 45.14 21.78
N ARG A 1052 18.38 44.63 21.47
CA ARG A 1052 18.07 43.19 21.44
C ARG A 1052 18.58 42.48 20.18
N PHE A 1053 18.74 43.19 19.07
CA PHE A 1053 19.07 42.61 17.75
C PHE A 1053 20.55 42.77 17.41
N GLN A 1054 21.40 41.79 17.73
CA GLN A 1054 22.86 41.96 17.67
C GLN A 1054 23.46 42.04 16.25
N ARG A 1055 22.74 41.62 15.21
CA ARG A 1055 23.18 41.70 13.81
C ARG A 1055 22.44 42.80 13.07
N ARG A 1056 23.15 43.50 12.19
CA ARG A 1056 22.62 44.61 11.39
C ARG A 1056 21.71 44.11 10.26
N ASP A 1057 22.04 42.95 9.69
CA ASP A 1057 21.28 42.24 8.67
C ASP A 1057 20.85 40.87 9.21
N VAL A 1058 19.58 40.73 9.60
CA VAL A 1058 19.00 39.44 10.03
C VAL A 1058 18.32 38.77 8.85
N TYR A 1059 19.11 38.22 7.93
CA TYR A 1059 18.63 37.38 6.83
C TYR A 1059 18.99 35.91 7.07
N GLY A 1060 17.95 35.06 7.07
CA GLY A 1060 18.05 33.64 7.37
C GLY A 1060 17.05 33.24 8.45
N ALA A 1061 16.37 32.11 8.23
CA ALA A 1061 15.39 31.61 9.18
C ALA A 1061 16.01 31.28 10.56
N TRP A 1062 15.20 31.49 11.61
CA TRP A 1062 15.25 30.93 12.98
C TRP A 1062 15.69 31.81 14.16
N ASP A 1063 16.55 32.81 14.02
CA ASP A 1063 17.22 33.35 15.22
C ASP A 1063 16.54 34.53 15.95
N GLN A 1064 16.08 35.63 15.32
CA GLN A 1064 15.58 36.82 16.04
C GLN A 1064 14.49 37.62 15.27
N TYR A 1065 13.34 37.92 15.89
CA TYR A 1065 12.28 38.81 15.35
C TYR A 1065 11.48 39.55 16.44
N LEU A 1066 10.73 40.60 16.07
CA LEU A 1066 9.76 41.27 16.95
C LEU A 1066 8.38 40.63 16.72
N GLY A 1067 7.79 40.05 17.76
CA GLY A 1067 6.47 39.45 17.71
C GLY A 1067 5.38 40.36 18.28
N LEU A 1068 4.25 40.37 17.60
CA LEU A 1068 3.02 41.05 18.00
C LEU A 1068 2.01 39.99 18.49
N GLU A 1069 1.81 39.89 19.81
CA GLU A 1069 0.88 38.92 20.40
C GLU A 1069 -0.54 39.49 20.43
N HIS A 1070 -1.47 38.87 19.69
CA HIS A 1070 -2.90 39.17 19.73
C HIS A 1070 -3.74 38.00 19.19
N SER A 1071 -5.08 38.14 19.19
CA SER A 1071 -5.99 37.17 18.57
C SER A 1071 -6.03 37.32 17.05
N ASP A 1072 -6.13 36.20 16.34
CA ASP A 1072 -6.42 36.21 14.91
C ASP A 1072 -7.91 36.51 14.67
N ASN A 1073 -8.19 37.73 14.20
CA ASN A 1073 -9.53 38.22 13.92
C ASN A 1073 -9.93 38.01 12.43
N ALA A 1074 -9.08 37.35 11.62
CA ALA A 1074 -9.37 37.09 10.21
C ALA A 1074 -10.50 36.05 10.03
N PRO A 1075 -11.37 36.20 9.02
CA PRO A 1075 -12.37 35.18 8.70
C PRO A 1075 -11.66 33.92 8.22
N LYS A 1076 -11.76 32.82 9.00
CA LYS A 1076 -11.13 31.53 8.73
C LYS A 1076 -11.41 31.03 7.31
N ARG A 1077 -10.48 31.29 6.37
CA ARG A 1077 -10.51 30.68 5.04
C ARG A 1077 -10.38 29.17 5.20
N SER A 1078 -11.30 28.43 4.59
CA SER A 1078 -11.31 26.97 4.61
C SER A 1078 -10.00 26.39 4.05
N TYR A 1079 -9.36 25.53 4.83
CA TYR A 1079 -8.04 24.92 4.62
C TYR A 1079 -8.03 23.88 3.46
N ALA A 1080 -8.39 24.30 2.25
CA ALA A 1080 -8.72 23.41 1.13
C ALA A 1080 -7.85 23.57 -0.14
N ALA A 1081 -7.03 24.62 -0.24
CA ALA A 1081 -6.40 24.99 -1.52
C ALA A 1081 -4.98 24.43 -1.77
N ASN A 1082 -4.23 24.03 -0.73
CA ASN A 1082 -2.84 23.54 -0.85
C ASN A 1082 -2.70 22.06 -0.44
N GLN A 1083 -3.42 21.16 -1.13
CA GLN A 1083 -3.15 19.72 -1.01
C GLN A 1083 -2.07 19.28 -2.00
N ASN A 1084 -0.82 19.23 -1.52
CA ASN A 1084 0.22 18.39 -2.10
C ASN A 1084 1.30 17.97 -1.09
N ARG A 1085 0.86 17.52 0.11
CA ARG A 1085 1.62 16.65 1.03
C ARG A 1085 0.74 16.09 2.16
N HIS A 1086 1.03 14.84 2.55
CA HIS A 1086 0.52 14.08 3.72
C HIS A 1086 -0.99 13.80 3.80
N THR A 1087 -1.43 12.72 3.14
CA THR A 1087 -2.79 12.15 3.16
C THR A 1087 -2.90 10.85 3.99
N PHE A 1088 -2.13 10.71 5.09
CA PHE A 1088 -2.07 9.45 5.85
C PHE A 1088 -2.96 9.37 7.10
N GLU A 1089 -3.60 10.47 7.52
CA GLU A 1089 -4.69 10.43 8.50
C GLU A 1089 -5.96 11.03 7.86
N LYS A 1090 -6.79 10.16 7.29
CA LYS A 1090 -8.21 10.46 7.10
C LYS A 1090 -8.95 9.93 8.33
N PRO A 1091 -9.91 10.68 8.91
CA PRO A 1091 -10.77 10.12 9.95
C PRO A 1091 -11.53 8.91 9.43
N VAL A 1092 -11.76 7.92 10.29
CA VAL A 1092 -12.50 6.70 9.97
C VAL A 1092 -13.92 7.06 9.56
N LYS A 1093 -14.21 6.94 8.27
CA LYS A 1093 -15.57 7.13 7.73
C LYS A 1093 -16.20 5.78 7.46
N ILE A 1094 -17.25 5.50 8.23
CA ILE A 1094 -18.19 4.41 7.98
C ILE A 1094 -19.40 5.01 7.27
N TYR A 1095 -19.52 4.76 5.97
CA TYR A 1095 -20.64 5.17 5.14
C TYR A 1095 -21.88 4.31 5.45
N ASN A 1096 -23.07 4.88 5.21
CA ASN A 1096 -24.37 4.22 5.40
C ASN A 1096 -24.88 3.58 4.12
#